data_AF-A0AAV2YPW2-F1
#
_entry.id   AF-A0AAV2YPW2-F1
#
_cell.length_a   1.000
_cell.length_b   1.000
_cell.length_c   1.000
_cell.angle_alpha   90.00
_cell.angle_beta   90.00
_cell.angle_gamma   90.00
#
_symmetry.space_group_name_H-M   'P 1'
#
loop_
_entity.id
_entity.type
_entity.pdbx_description
1 polymer ?
#
loop_
_entity_poly.entity_id
_entity_poly.type
_entity_poly.pdbx_seq_one_letter_code
_entity_poly.pdbx_strand_id
1 'polypeptide(L)'
;MLHVRNRAAQSRFILVNFTSFPAAIMQPLPPMLSDIEFSHTNLDSLPTNLHEYWTTVSVLYMEFCHLNEIPTTLTQMEIYDLSLMGNNISNMSLLAEMPPTLSFVSLDFNPTRRLPDSMTLPYSILVIALEYMELEEIPDWLRTNTELALLYGNPYCDENLTDKAVVECVMRDERGDGKVPFECVMQQQPRYLSNPLLTYMVSYIMPPAEARFSTYGAFAAMLGAVHGAALLRLVELSVVAGRLSLNAQGTSQPRWMNSSIMSRIGLWSEQLSRNRVNTVPSSDENCQKLLNRSVNAFSDWLDHRFGIDSPYFREVLVIREALEIIAQAYQAYRCSLLIARNSINTTFIAAVVLNCWSTPFIHALFLSNSAHHALRLRLLCIAADGILNLLTSTILPVVLFVPYYEAYDPEWFTFKNLDNFYDTSWFASFITECQLIFPVTVIDFVSKLIPHISTLVCILTVVPLISRQPKTTSRTIAVRPFGKNPLDLNVGDGAAGRKATKESAQTSKFVAFPSLSKIFVVINVLAVLTGTALLALHIHSRIVISELEQEGCQHKIYPWFPEGFPCMVYDYNCYRHGVDTVSNQALQVLERKSLLWLSFSHCAALVVPPDVRNFPELIGFGLLNVSLVEWSIDAAFSPTTQLHLGSISFTLVNFTNFPAAIMQPLPPMLSDIECSHTNLDSLPTNLHEYWTTVSVLYMEFCHLNEIPTTLTQMEIYDLSLMGNNISNMSLLVEMPPTLSFVSLDFDPTRRLPDSMTLPYSILVIALEYMELEEIPDWLRTNTELALLYGNPYCDENLTDEAVVKCVMRDERGGGKLPFEFVKQQYPL
;
A
#
# COMPACT_ATOMS: atom_id res chain seq x y z
N MET A 1 -2.94 23.72 1.39
CA MET A 1 -4.04 23.70 0.40
C MET A 1 -3.52 22.90 -0.77
N LEU A 2 -3.91 21.63 -0.85
CA LEU A 2 -3.49 20.69 -1.89
C LEU A 2 -4.65 20.58 -2.87
N HIS A 3 -4.45 21.06 -4.09
CA HIS A 3 -5.35 20.75 -5.20
C HIS A 3 -5.02 19.35 -5.69
N VAL A 4 -5.96 18.44 -5.48
CA VAL A 4 -6.11 17.17 -6.18
C VAL A 4 -6.23 17.48 -7.68
N ARG A 5 -5.42 16.86 -8.54
CA ARG A 5 -5.74 16.69 -9.96
C ARG A 5 -5.63 15.22 -10.34
N ASN A 6 -6.75 14.73 -10.85
CA ASN A 6 -6.99 13.41 -11.42
C ASN A 6 -6.04 13.14 -12.61
N ARG A 7 -5.87 11.83 -12.91
CA ARG A 7 -5.05 11.23 -13.98
C ARG A 7 -4.91 12.12 -15.22
N ALA A 8 -3.67 12.30 -15.65
CA ALA A 8 -3.34 13.09 -16.81
C ALA A 8 -3.81 12.41 -18.12
N ALA A 9 -4.48 13.15 -18.99
CA ALA A 9 -4.56 12.82 -20.40
C ALA A 9 -3.16 12.91 -21.02
N GLN A 10 -2.90 12.06 -22.02
CA GLN A 10 -1.65 11.94 -22.76
C GLN A 10 -1.88 12.18 -24.25
N SER A 11 -0.93 12.83 -24.94
CA SER A 11 -0.97 13.05 -26.39
C SER A 11 0.34 12.56 -27.01
N ARG A 12 0.28 11.57 -27.91
CA ARG A 12 1.47 11.00 -28.56
C ARG A 12 1.49 11.26 -30.07
N PHE A 13 2.65 11.65 -30.58
CA PHE A 13 2.93 11.90 -31.98
C PHE A 13 4.09 11.01 -32.42
N ILE A 14 3.76 9.81 -32.92
CA ILE A 14 4.75 8.77 -33.25
C ILE A 14 4.83 8.61 -34.77
N LEU A 15 6.04 8.63 -35.34
CA LEU A 15 6.28 8.49 -36.80
C LEU A 15 5.56 9.56 -37.65
N VAL A 16 5.28 10.72 -37.05
CA VAL A 16 4.60 11.83 -37.71
C VAL A 16 5.62 12.74 -38.40
N ASN A 17 5.42 12.98 -39.69
CA ASN A 17 6.21 13.94 -40.46
C ASN A 17 5.48 15.29 -40.54
N PHE A 18 5.90 16.24 -39.71
CA PHE A 18 5.35 17.58 -39.60
C PHE A 18 5.87 18.48 -40.72
N THR A 19 4.96 19.13 -41.44
CA THR A 19 5.31 20.25 -42.34
C THR A 19 5.61 21.54 -41.57
N SER A 20 5.08 21.66 -40.36
CA SER A 20 5.27 22.76 -39.41
C SER A 20 4.79 22.31 -38.02
N PHE A 21 5.30 22.92 -36.95
CA PHE A 21 4.81 22.65 -35.59
C PHE A 21 3.28 22.87 -35.49
N PRO A 22 2.49 21.96 -34.89
CA PRO A 22 1.04 22.04 -34.97
C PRO A 22 0.48 23.29 -34.27
N ALA A 23 -0.26 24.12 -35.02
CA ALA A 23 -0.87 25.33 -34.46
C ALA A 23 -1.97 25.02 -33.42
N ALA A 24 -2.55 23.82 -33.46
CA ALA A 24 -3.59 23.39 -32.51
C ALA A 24 -3.07 23.23 -31.07
N ILE A 25 -1.80 22.86 -30.90
CA ILE A 25 -1.15 22.73 -29.59
C ILE A 25 -0.37 24.00 -29.19
N MET A 26 -0.53 25.09 -29.96
CA MET A 26 -0.05 26.45 -29.65
C MET A 26 -1.18 27.29 -29.03
N GLN A 27 -1.99 26.66 -28.18
CA GLN A 27 -3.12 27.24 -27.45
C GLN A 27 -3.18 26.62 -26.05
N PRO A 28 -3.88 27.24 -25.08
CA PRO A 28 -4.03 26.65 -23.74
C PRO A 28 -4.57 25.22 -23.83
N LEU A 29 -3.80 24.26 -23.31
CA LEU A 29 -4.15 22.85 -23.36
C LEU A 29 -5.29 22.51 -22.39
N PRO A 30 -6.06 21.43 -22.63
CA PRO A 30 -7.04 20.94 -21.66
C PRO A 30 -6.40 20.72 -20.28
N PRO A 31 -7.08 21.07 -19.18
CA PRO A 31 -6.49 21.06 -17.84
C PRO A 31 -6.06 19.68 -17.33
N MET A 32 -6.51 18.61 -18.00
CA MET A 32 -6.14 17.23 -17.72
C MET A 32 -4.98 16.73 -18.60
N LEU A 33 -4.65 17.38 -19.72
CA LEU A 33 -3.53 16.98 -20.57
C LEU A 33 -2.21 17.42 -19.92
N SER A 34 -1.45 16.45 -19.41
CA SER A 34 -0.16 16.71 -18.75
C SER A 34 1.01 15.89 -19.30
N ASP A 35 0.75 14.99 -20.23
CA ASP A 35 1.76 14.15 -20.88
C ASP A 35 1.71 14.36 -22.40
N ILE A 36 2.86 14.70 -22.99
CA ILE A 36 3.01 14.86 -24.43
C ILE A 36 4.25 14.13 -24.90
N GLU A 37 4.11 13.32 -25.94
CA GLU A 37 5.20 12.56 -26.54
C GLU A 37 5.29 12.85 -28.04
N PHE A 38 6.51 13.07 -28.53
CA PHE A 38 6.91 13.04 -29.92
C PHE A 38 7.97 11.96 -30.06
N SER A 39 7.74 10.95 -30.89
CA SER A 39 8.70 9.87 -31.11
C SER A 39 8.91 9.63 -32.60
N HIS A 40 10.15 9.55 -33.06
CA HIS A 40 10.51 9.30 -34.45
C HIS A 40 9.86 10.31 -35.42
N THR A 41 9.96 11.59 -35.07
CA THR A 41 9.40 12.70 -35.87
C THR A 41 10.52 13.51 -36.54
N ASN A 42 10.17 14.40 -37.47
CA ASN A 42 11.14 15.30 -38.12
C ASN A 42 11.29 16.66 -37.40
N LEU A 43 10.90 16.77 -36.13
CA LEU A 43 10.90 18.03 -35.36
C LEU A 43 12.30 18.43 -34.84
N ASP A 44 12.97 19.32 -35.56
CA ASP A 44 14.30 19.82 -35.19
C ASP A 44 14.32 20.90 -34.10
N SER A 45 13.16 21.44 -33.70
CA SER A 45 13.04 22.53 -32.74
C SER A 45 11.63 22.64 -32.12
N LEU A 46 11.54 23.25 -30.93
CA LEU A 46 10.27 23.67 -30.32
C LEU A 46 10.08 25.20 -30.41
N PRO A 47 8.83 25.68 -30.49
CA PRO A 47 8.54 27.11 -30.39
C PRO A 47 9.05 27.71 -29.07
N THR A 48 9.64 28.91 -29.12
CA THR A 48 10.26 29.53 -27.93
C THR A 48 9.26 29.93 -26.86
N ASN A 49 8.03 30.27 -27.24
CA ASN A 49 6.94 30.67 -26.34
C ASN A 49 6.02 29.52 -25.94
N LEU A 50 6.43 28.26 -26.13
CA LEU A 50 5.60 27.09 -25.84
C LEU A 50 5.18 27.01 -24.36
N HIS A 51 6.07 27.41 -23.44
CA HIS A 51 5.80 27.51 -22.00
C HIS A 51 4.61 28.41 -21.65
N GLU A 52 4.24 29.39 -22.50
CA GLU A 52 3.05 30.24 -22.28
C GLU A 52 1.75 29.45 -22.45
N TYR A 53 1.77 28.36 -23.23
CA TYR A 53 0.60 27.55 -23.56
C TYR A 53 0.57 26.22 -22.81
N TRP A 54 1.73 25.56 -22.65
CA TRP A 54 1.88 24.24 -22.04
C TRP A 54 2.05 24.32 -20.52
N THR A 55 1.17 25.08 -19.87
CA THR A 55 1.23 25.31 -18.41
C THR A 55 0.88 24.09 -17.57
N THR A 56 0.29 23.05 -18.17
CA THR A 56 -0.13 21.82 -17.50
C THR A 56 0.75 20.62 -17.80
N VAL A 57 1.71 20.73 -18.73
CA VAL A 57 2.54 19.61 -19.19
C VAL A 57 3.62 19.33 -18.16
N SER A 58 3.56 18.12 -17.58
CA SER A 58 4.50 17.61 -16.60
C SER A 58 5.36 16.47 -17.13
N VAL A 59 4.93 15.79 -18.20
CA VAL A 59 5.71 14.73 -18.87
C VAL A 59 5.88 15.13 -20.33
N LEU A 60 7.13 15.18 -20.80
CA LEU A 60 7.45 15.52 -22.17
C LEU A 60 8.50 14.58 -22.74
N TYR A 61 8.11 13.80 -23.76
CA TYR A 61 9.03 12.96 -24.52
C TYR A 61 9.21 13.55 -25.91
N MET A 62 10.44 13.71 -26.35
CA MET A 62 10.82 14.12 -27.70
C MET A 62 11.95 13.22 -28.18
N GLU A 63 11.61 12.00 -28.51
CA GLU A 63 12.55 10.93 -28.82
C GLU A 63 12.74 10.82 -30.33
N PHE A 64 13.98 10.66 -30.79
CA PHE A 64 14.28 10.50 -32.22
C PHE A 64 13.67 11.61 -33.10
N CYS A 65 13.64 12.85 -32.60
CA CYS A 65 12.97 13.98 -33.23
C CYS A 65 13.88 14.84 -34.11
N HIS A 66 15.19 14.58 -34.18
CA HIS A 66 16.20 15.37 -34.89
C HIS A 66 16.60 16.69 -34.20
N LEU A 67 16.36 16.83 -32.88
CA LEU A 67 16.80 18.00 -32.11
C LEU A 67 18.34 18.11 -32.10
N ASN A 68 18.89 19.31 -32.31
CA ASN A 68 20.34 19.56 -32.27
C ASN A 68 20.81 20.21 -30.96
N GLU A 69 19.88 20.78 -30.20
CA GLU A 69 20.10 21.42 -28.91
C GLU A 69 18.86 21.23 -28.02
N ILE A 70 19.03 21.35 -26.71
CA ILE A 70 17.90 21.38 -25.77
C ILE A 70 17.08 22.64 -26.03
N PRO A 71 15.76 22.55 -26.31
CA PRO A 71 14.95 23.74 -26.55
C PRO A 71 14.88 24.66 -25.34
N THR A 72 15.15 25.96 -25.55
CA THR A 72 15.20 26.96 -24.46
C THR A 72 13.88 27.14 -23.72
N THR A 73 12.75 26.83 -24.36
CA THR A 73 11.41 26.91 -23.73
C THR A 73 11.27 25.96 -22.54
N LEU A 74 12.02 24.84 -22.52
CA LEU A 74 11.95 23.82 -21.47
C LEU A 74 12.43 24.35 -20.10
N THR A 75 13.32 25.34 -20.07
CA THR A 75 13.80 25.93 -18.81
C THR A 75 12.70 26.68 -18.05
N GLN A 76 11.59 26.99 -18.73
CA GLN A 76 10.46 27.75 -18.20
C GLN A 76 9.21 26.89 -17.97
N MET A 77 9.27 25.59 -18.27
CA MET A 77 8.14 24.66 -18.14
C MET A 77 8.29 23.76 -16.92
N GLU A 78 7.24 23.58 -16.11
CA GLU A 78 7.27 22.73 -14.90
C GLU A 78 7.24 21.21 -15.21
N ILE A 79 8.23 20.73 -15.97
CA ILE A 79 8.36 19.34 -16.39
C ILE A 79 8.91 18.50 -15.24
N TYR A 80 8.29 17.35 -15.01
CA TYR A 80 8.65 16.33 -14.04
C TYR A 80 9.43 15.17 -14.67
N ASP A 81 9.05 14.75 -15.87
CA ASP A 81 9.70 13.67 -16.61
C ASP A 81 9.98 14.12 -18.06
N LEU A 82 11.24 14.03 -18.47
CA LEU A 82 11.74 14.51 -19.75
C LEU A 82 12.53 13.42 -20.46
N SER A 83 12.18 13.10 -21.69
CA SER A 83 12.99 12.25 -22.57
C SER A 83 13.38 13.03 -23.83
N LEU A 84 14.68 13.14 -24.09
CA LEU A 84 15.25 13.69 -25.34
C LEU A 84 16.14 12.64 -26.02
N MET A 85 15.83 11.36 -25.81
CA MET A 85 16.59 10.23 -26.34
C MET A 85 16.69 10.25 -27.88
N GLY A 86 17.80 9.76 -28.43
CA GLY A 86 17.94 9.48 -29.85
C GLY A 86 17.96 10.71 -30.76
N ASN A 87 18.24 11.89 -30.20
CA ASN A 87 18.39 13.13 -30.95
C ASN A 87 19.86 13.38 -31.35
N ASN A 88 20.10 14.52 -31.99
CA ASN A 88 21.43 14.97 -32.42
C ASN A 88 21.99 16.07 -31.49
N ILE A 89 21.65 16.03 -30.20
CA ILE A 89 22.03 17.07 -29.24
C ILE A 89 23.52 16.93 -28.93
N SER A 90 24.27 18.00 -29.20
CA SER A 90 25.72 18.06 -28.96
C SER A 90 26.13 18.96 -27.79
N ASN A 91 25.25 19.89 -27.39
CA ASN A 91 25.47 20.81 -26.28
C ASN A 91 24.35 20.66 -25.24
N MET A 92 24.72 20.27 -24.02
CA MET A 92 23.82 20.05 -22.89
C MET A 92 23.86 21.18 -21.84
N SER A 93 24.44 22.35 -22.14
CA SER A 93 24.60 23.45 -21.18
C SER A 93 23.28 23.89 -20.52
N LEU A 94 22.17 23.87 -21.27
CA LEU A 94 20.83 24.24 -20.80
C LEU A 94 20.25 23.25 -19.78
N LEU A 95 20.79 22.03 -19.67
CA LEU A 95 20.36 21.08 -18.63
C LEU A 95 20.59 21.65 -17.22
N ALA A 96 21.63 22.48 -17.05
CA ALA A 96 21.94 23.15 -15.79
C ALA A 96 20.95 24.25 -15.38
N GLU A 97 20.09 24.68 -16.31
CA GLU A 97 19.11 25.77 -16.15
C GLU A 97 17.66 25.24 -16.11
N MET A 98 17.46 23.92 -16.05
CA MET A 98 16.13 23.30 -15.97
C MET A 98 15.39 23.64 -14.67
N PRO A 99 14.06 23.50 -14.61
CA PRO A 99 13.26 23.86 -13.43
C PRO A 99 13.19 22.77 -12.34
N PRO A 100 12.87 23.13 -11.08
CA PRO A 100 12.91 22.28 -9.87
C PRO A 100 11.99 21.08 -9.83
N THR A 101 11.11 20.96 -10.80
CA THR A 101 10.18 19.84 -10.92
C THR A 101 10.83 18.62 -11.56
N LEU A 102 11.92 18.79 -12.31
CA LEU A 102 12.52 17.74 -13.13
C LEU A 102 13.13 16.63 -12.27
N SER A 103 12.57 15.42 -12.39
CA SER A 103 12.91 14.26 -11.58
C SER A 103 13.37 13.07 -12.41
N PHE A 104 12.86 12.90 -13.64
CA PHE A 104 13.30 11.85 -14.55
C PHE A 104 13.80 12.48 -15.84
N VAL A 105 14.96 12.01 -16.29
CA VAL A 105 15.61 12.51 -17.50
C VAL A 105 16.14 11.33 -18.31
N SER A 106 15.88 11.30 -19.62
CA SER A 106 16.59 10.43 -20.57
C SER A 106 17.22 11.27 -21.66
N LEU A 107 18.53 11.05 -21.89
CA LEU A 107 19.31 11.70 -22.94
C LEU A 107 20.07 10.66 -23.78
N ASP A 108 19.64 9.40 -23.73
CA ASP A 108 20.32 8.27 -24.35
C ASP A 108 20.53 8.49 -25.85
N PHE A 109 21.56 7.87 -26.42
CA PHE A 109 21.84 7.89 -27.86
C PHE A 109 22.07 9.29 -28.48
N ASN A 110 22.39 10.31 -27.67
CA ASN A 110 22.80 11.62 -28.18
C ASN A 110 24.33 11.70 -28.39
N PRO A 111 24.82 12.44 -29.40
CA PRO A 111 26.26 12.56 -29.73
C PRO A 111 27.06 13.43 -28.76
N THR A 112 26.47 13.86 -27.64
CA THR A 112 27.14 14.71 -26.65
C THR A 112 28.30 13.98 -26.00
N ARG A 113 29.45 14.66 -25.90
CA ARG A 113 30.68 14.14 -25.28
C ARG A 113 30.98 14.71 -23.89
N ARG A 114 30.35 15.82 -23.53
CA ARG A 114 30.55 16.49 -22.24
C ARG A 114 29.24 17.01 -21.69
N LEU A 115 28.99 16.68 -20.43
CA LEU A 115 27.90 17.25 -19.64
C LEU A 115 28.33 18.61 -19.04
N PRO A 116 27.39 19.43 -18.54
CA PRO A 116 27.73 20.66 -17.83
C PRO A 116 28.67 20.40 -16.65
N ASP A 117 29.61 21.30 -16.37
CA ASP A 117 30.54 21.13 -15.24
C ASP A 117 29.85 21.26 -13.88
N SER A 118 28.71 21.96 -13.83
CA SER A 118 27.94 22.19 -12.60
C SER A 118 26.45 22.35 -12.90
N MET A 119 25.61 21.91 -11.96
CA MET A 119 24.18 22.19 -11.95
C MET A 119 23.90 23.45 -11.11
N THR A 120 23.07 24.37 -11.60
CA THR A 120 22.67 25.56 -10.81
C THR A 120 21.54 25.27 -9.81
N LEU A 121 21.16 24.00 -9.68
CA LEU A 121 19.87 23.53 -9.20
C LEU A 121 19.96 23.00 -7.75
N PRO A 122 19.10 23.45 -6.81
CA PRO A 122 19.14 23.04 -5.40
C PRO A 122 18.46 21.68 -5.08
N TYR A 123 18.13 20.87 -6.09
CA TYR A 123 17.33 19.64 -5.98
C TYR A 123 17.99 18.46 -6.72
N SER A 124 17.59 17.24 -6.38
CA SER A 124 18.14 15.99 -6.93
C SER A 124 17.24 15.42 -8.03
N ILE A 125 17.81 15.08 -9.19
CA ILE A 125 17.15 14.29 -10.23
C ILE A 125 17.08 12.84 -9.74
N LEU A 126 15.93 12.20 -9.81
CA LEU A 126 15.76 10.81 -9.36
C LEU A 126 16.52 9.85 -10.28
N VAL A 127 16.24 9.92 -11.58
CA VAL A 127 16.90 9.05 -12.58
C VAL A 127 17.35 9.89 -13.76
N ILE A 128 18.59 9.69 -14.19
CA ILE A 128 19.12 10.21 -15.45
C ILE A 128 19.68 9.06 -16.29
N ALA A 129 19.25 8.95 -17.55
CA ALA A 129 19.77 7.97 -18.49
C ALA A 129 20.65 8.66 -19.54
N LEU A 130 21.85 8.11 -19.70
CA LEU A 130 22.98 8.62 -20.50
C LEU A 130 23.65 7.48 -21.29
N GLU A 131 22.87 6.45 -21.62
CA GLU A 131 23.33 5.26 -22.29
C GLU A 131 23.75 5.53 -23.73
N TYR A 132 24.72 4.74 -24.19
CA TYR A 132 25.24 4.80 -25.55
C TYR A 132 25.71 6.20 -25.98
N MET A 133 26.08 7.05 -25.01
CA MET A 133 26.74 8.34 -25.23
C MET A 133 28.27 8.18 -25.18
N GLU A 134 29.00 8.97 -25.94
CA GLU A 134 30.48 8.97 -25.94
C GLU A 134 31.05 9.98 -24.93
N LEU A 135 30.65 9.89 -23.65
CA LEU A 135 31.10 10.86 -22.64
C LEU A 135 32.59 10.72 -22.32
N GLU A 136 33.34 11.82 -22.41
CA GLU A 136 34.78 11.85 -22.11
C GLU A 136 35.05 11.86 -20.60
N GLU A 137 34.21 12.58 -19.84
CA GLU A 137 34.32 12.74 -18.39
C GLU A 137 32.93 12.79 -17.75
N ILE A 138 32.85 12.31 -16.51
CA ILE A 138 31.62 12.34 -15.70
C ILE A 138 31.76 13.45 -14.64
N PRO A 139 30.89 14.47 -14.66
CA PRO A 139 30.97 15.57 -13.70
C PRO A 139 30.52 15.13 -12.30
N ASP A 140 31.08 15.76 -11.25
CA ASP A 140 30.80 15.41 -9.85
C ASP A 140 29.32 15.53 -9.48
N TRP A 141 28.58 16.45 -10.12
CA TRP A 141 27.16 16.66 -9.85
C TRP A 141 26.31 15.43 -10.19
N LEU A 142 26.74 14.57 -11.11
CA LEU A 142 26.05 13.31 -11.44
C LEU A 142 26.11 12.30 -10.28
N ARG A 143 26.84 12.59 -9.21
CA ARG A 143 26.87 11.77 -7.99
C ARG A 143 26.23 12.46 -6.80
N THR A 144 26.16 13.79 -6.82
CA THR A 144 25.65 14.59 -5.72
C THR A 144 24.22 15.07 -5.92
N ASN A 145 23.80 15.21 -7.18
CA ASN A 145 22.52 15.79 -7.58
C ASN A 145 21.65 14.80 -8.36
N THR A 146 22.03 13.51 -8.42
CA THR A 146 21.19 12.46 -8.99
C THR A 146 21.13 11.25 -8.05
N GLU A 147 20.00 10.54 -7.99
CA GLU A 147 19.87 9.31 -7.19
C GLU A 147 20.31 8.07 -7.97
N LEU A 148 20.04 8.03 -9.28
CA LEU A 148 20.47 6.99 -10.19
C LEU A 148 20.87 7.58 -11.56
N ALA A 149 22.01 7.15 -12.09
CA ALA A 149 22.51 7.51 -13.40
C ALA A 149 22.84 6.23 -14.20
N LEU A 150 22.17 6.02 -15.33
CA LEU A 150 22.35 4.84 -16.19
C LEU A 150 23.32 5.20 -17.32
N LEU A 151 24.44 4.49 -17.42
CA LEU A 151 25.52 4.78 -18.38
C LEU A 151 25.92 3.56 -19.21
N TYR A 152 25.02 2.60 -19.39
CA TYR A 152 25.31 1.40 -20.18
C TYR A 152 25.81 1.78 -21.59
N GLY A 153 26.86 1.10 -22.06
CA GLY A 153 27.44 1.33 -23.38
C GLY A 153 28.26 2.63 -23.52
N ASN A 154 28.51 3.35 -22.43
CA ASN A 154 29.37 4.53 -22.41
C ASN A 154 30.86 4.15 -22.28
N PRO A 155 31.81 4.80 -22.99
CA PRO A 155 33.25 4.54 -22.85
C PRO A 155 33.78 4.67 -21.41
N TYR A 156 33.18 5.53 -20.59
CA TYR A 156 33.50 5.64 -19.16
C TYR A 156 33.34 4.31 -18.42
N CYS A 157 32.35 3.52 -18.80
CA CYS A 157 32.01 2.26 -18.16
C CYS A 157 32.97 1.13 -18.53
N ASP A 158 33.75 1.23 -19.61
CA ASP A 158 34.73 0.21 -20.00
C ASP A 158 35.86 0.04 -18.96
N GLU A 159 36.24 1.12 -18.26
CA GLU A 159 37.28 1.09 -17.23
C GLU A 159 36.73 1.00 -15.79
N ASN A 160 35.45 1.32 -15.56
CA ASN A 160 34.86 1.52 -14.22
C ASN A 160 33.58 0.70 -13.94
N LEU A 161 33.49 -0.53 -14.44
CA LEU A 161 32.36 -1.49 -14.29
C LEU A 161 31.84 -1.78 -12.86
N THR A 162 32.49 -1.28 -11.80
CA THR A 162 32.18 -1.62 -10.39
C THR A 162 31.84 -0.43 -9.50
N ASP A 163 31.66 0.76 -10.07
CA ASP A 163 31.09 1.90 -9.36
C ASP A 163 29.60 1.61 -9.07
N LYS A 164 29.20 1.57 -7.79
CA LYS A 164 28.02 0.77 -7.34
C LYS A 164 27.10 1.50 -6.37
N ALA A 165 26.83 2.78 -6.56
CA ALA A 165 25.87 3.45 -5.68
C ALA A 165 24.95 4.47 -6.36
N VAL A 166 25.42 5.16 -7.41
CA VAL A 166 24.63 6.18 -8.12
C VAL A 166 24.80 6.03 -9.63
N VAL A 167 26.01 5.76 -10.11
CA VAL A 167 26.30 5.50 -11.53
C VAL A 167 26.26 3.99 -11.77
N GLU A 168 25.41 3.54 -12.68
CA GLU A 168 25.20 2.13 -13.02
C GLU A 168 25.61 1.88 -14.47
N CYS A 169 26.66 1.08 -14.63
CA CYS A 169 27.28 0.78 -15.93
C CYS A 169 26.77 -0.53 -16.55
N VAL A 170 26.03 -1.34 -15.79
CA VAL A 170 25.56 -2.67 -16.20
C VAL A 170 24.05 -2.69 -16.40
N MET A 171 23.31 -1.86 -15.66
CA MET A 171 21.88 -1.71 -15.84
C MET A 171 21.60 -0.82 -17.05
N ARG A 172 20.72 -1.31 -17.93
CA ARG A 172 20.20 -0.54 -19.04
C ARG A 172 18.96 0.22 -18.64
N ASP A 173 18.71 1.34 -19.28
CA ASP A 173 17.37 1.90 -19.31
C ASP A 173 16.53 1.08 -20.27
N GLU A 174 15.47 0.49 -19.74
CA GLU A 174 14.55 -0.31 -20.54
C GLU A 174 13.65 0.57 -21.43
N ARG A 175 13.75 1.90 -21.32
CA ARG A 175 13.27 2.86 -22.34
C ARG A 175 13.96 2.68 -23.69
N GLY A 176 15.19 2.14 -23.71
CA GLY A 176 16.02 2.01 -24.91
C GLY A 176 15.52 1.06 -26.02
N ASP A 177 14.58 0.16 -25.69
CA ASP A 177 13.98 -0.80 -26.64
C ASP A 177 12.48 -0.54 -26.92
N GLY A 178 11.94 0.60 -26.46
CA GLY A 178 10.52 0.91 -26.56
C GLY A 178 9.69 0.12 -25.55
N LYS A 179 9.01 0.87 -24.66
CA LYS A 179 8.20 0.43 -23.52
C LYS A 179 8.97 -0.15 -22.33
N VAL A 180 8.71 0.49 -21.20
CA VAL A 180 9.01 0.09 -19.82
C VAL A 180 8.57 -1.36 -19.54
N PRO A 181 9.44 -2.22 -19.01
CA PRO A 181 9.12 -3.14 -17.93
C PRO A 181 9.08 -2.32 -16.65
N PHE A 182 7.88 -2.23 -16.09
CA PHE A 182 7.50 -1.41 -14.95
C PHE A 182 8.28 -1.73 -13.65
N GLU A 183 9.27 -2.64 -13.70
CA GLU A 183 9.97 -3.19 -12.54
C GLU A 183 11.12 -2.32 -12.01
N CYS A 184 11.84 -1.57 -12.85
CA CYS A 184 13.02 -0.83 -12.39
C CYS A 184 12.67 0.52 -11.68
N VAL A 185 11.61 1.20 -12.11
CA VAL A 185 11.07 2.41 -11.43
C VAL A 185 10.37 2.06 -10.11
N MET A 186 9.88 0.83 -9.97
CA MET A 186 9.09 0.39 -8.83
C MET A 186 9.90 -0.01 -7.60
N GLN A 187 11.19 -0.35 -7.75
CA GLN A 187 12.04 -0.63 -6.59
C GLN A 187 12.39 0.62 -5.76
N GLN A 188 12.15 1.83 -6.29
CA GLN A 188 12.43 3.08 -5.58
C GLN A 188 11.20 3.93 -5.23
N GLN A 189 9.97 3.50 -5.53
CA GLN A 189 8.78 4.16 -5.00
C GLN A 189 8.36 3.57 -3.65
N PRO A 190 8.56 4.27 -2.51
CA PRO A 190 8.14 3.78 -1.19
C PRO A 190 6.61 3.82 -0.96
N ARG A 191 5.79 3.94 -2.02
CA ARG A 191 4.34 4.22 -1.91
C ARG A 191 3.47 3.37 -2.83
N TYR A 192 3.66 2.07 -2.73
CA TYR A 192 2.90 1.05 -3.47
C TYR A 192 1.37 1.17 -3.33
N LEU A 193 0.82 1.36 -2.12
CA LEU A 193 -0.63 1.54 -1.89
C LEU A 193 -1.21 2.88 -2.38
N SER A 194 -0.37 3.79 -2.88
CA SER A 194 -0.85 5.02 -3.54
C SER A 194 -0.73 4.95 -5.07
N ASN A 195 -0.47 3.77 -5.62
CA ASN A 195 -0.45 3.59 -7.06
C ASN A 195 -1.88 3.81 -7.63
N PRO A 196 -2.05 4.66 -8.66
CA PRO A 196 -3.34 4.88 -9.32
C PRO A 196 -4.02 3.60 -9.84
N LEU A 197 -3.25 2.57 -10.19
CA LEU A 197 -3.75 1.26 -10.64
C LEU A 197 -4.39 0.46 -9.49
N LEU A 198 -3.87 0.62 -8.27
CA LEU A 198 -4.42 -0.03 -7.06
C LEU A 198 -5.55 0.77 -6.41
N THR A 199 -5.88 1.97 -6.93
CA THR A 199 -6.86 2.86 -6.29
C THR A 199 -8.25 2.23 -6.17
N TYR A 200 -8.67 1.43 -7.15
CA TYR A 200 -9.92 0.68 -7.10
C TYR A 200 -9.94 -0.25 -5.86
N MET A 201 -8.94 -1.12 -5.73
CA MET A 201 -8.80 -2.06 -4.61
C MET A 201 -8.63 -1.35 -3.26
N VAL A 202 -7.82 -0.28 -3.24
CA VAL A 202 -7.52 0.49 -2.03
C VAL A 202 -8.75 1.23 -1.51
N SER A 203 -9.66 1.65 -2.40
CA SER A 203 -10.89 2.35 -2.01
C SER A 203 -11.85 1.50 -1.18
N TYR A 204 -11.86 0.17 -1.39
CA TYR A 204 -12.59 -0.77 -0.54
C TYR A 204 -11.94 -0.97 0.84
N ILE A 205 -10.62 -0.81 0.94
CA ILE A 205 -9.88 -0.92 2.20
C ILE A 205 -10.04 0.36 3.03
N MET A 206 -10.00 1.53 2.39
CA MET A 206 -10.06 2.81 3.09
C MET A 206 -10.71 3.89 2.21
N PRO A 207 -11.68 4.66 2.75
CA PRO A 207 -12.29 5.76 2.02
C PRO A 207 -11.25 6.77 1.53
N PRO A 208 -11.36 7.31 0.30
CA PRO A 208 -10.39 8.24 -0.27
C PRO A 208 -10.12 9.49 0.57
N ALA A 209 -11.13 9.97 1.31
CA ALA A 209 -11.02 11.14 2.19
C ALA A 209 -10.08 10.90 3.39
N GLU A 210 -9.91 9.65 3.80
CA GLU A 210 -9.10 9.26 4.96
C GLU A 210 -7.77 8.62 4.56
N ALA A 211 -7.60 8.22 3.28
CA ALA A 211 -6.42 7.56 2.73
C ALA A 211 -5.11 8.31 2.98
N ARG A 212 -4.42 7.96 4.08
CA ARG A 212 -3.09 8.48 4.46
C ARG A 212 -2.02 7.38 4.47
N PHE A 213 -2.12 6.46 3.51
CA PHE A 213 -1.23 5.30 3.40
C PHE A 213 0.25 5.66 3.40
N SER A 214 0.65 6.72 2.68
CA SER A 214 2.05 7.17 2.68
C SER A 214 2.52 7.60 4.07
N THR A 215 1.68 8.34 4.81
CA THR A 215 2.03 8.80 6.15
C THR A 215 2.13 7.61 7.10
N TYR A 216 1.12 6.75 7.12
CA TYR A 216 1.09 5.59 7.99
C TYR A 216 2.18 4.56 7.67
N GLY A 217 2.43 4.31 6.38
CA GLY A 217 3.49 3.44 5.89
C GLY A 217 4.87 3.96 6.28
N ALA A 218 5.14 5.26 6.15
CA ALA A 218 6.39 5.86 6.62
C ALA A 218 6.60 5.67 8.13
N PHE A 219 5.55 5.88 8.94
CA PHE A 219 5.62 5.62 10.38
C PHE A 219 5.88 4.15 10.70
N ALA A 220 5.19 3.23 10.03
CA ALA A 220 5.39 1.79 10.21
C ALA A 220 6.81 1.36 9.80
N ALA A 221 7.34 1.89 8.70
CA ALA A 221 8.71 1.60 8.24
C ALA A 221 9.76 2.11 9.22
N MET A 222 9.62 3.35 9.72
CA MET A 222 10.51 3.90 10.75
C MET A 222 10.48 3.04 12.02
N LEU A 223 9.28 2.68 12.49
CA LEU A 223 9.11 1.88 13.69
C LEU A 223 9.67 0.46 13.51
N GLY A 224 9.43 -0.16 12.35
CA GLY A 224 9.99 -1.45 11.96
C GLY A 224 11.51 -1.45 11.93
N ALA A 225 12.14 -0.42 11.35
CA ALA A 225 13.59 -0.26 11.33
C ALA A 225 14.17 -0.14 12.76
N VAL A 226 13.50 0.62 13.63
CA VAL A 226 13.89 0.78 15.04
C VAL A 226 13.74 -0.56 15.79
N HIS A 227 12.66 -1.30 15.59
CA HIS A 227 12.48 -2.64 16.14
C HIS A 227 13.58 -3.60 15.67
N GLY A 228 13.85 -3.65 14.36
CA GLY A 228 14.88 -4.50 13.76
C GLY A 228 16.27 -4.21 14.33
N ALA A 229 16.65 -2.94 14.44
CA ALA A 229 17.92 -2.53 15.03
C ALA A 229 18.03 -2.93 16.51
N ALA A 230 16.95 -2.75 17.29
CA ALA A 230 16.92 -3.14 18.69
C ALA A 230 17.05 -4.66 18.88
N LEU A 231 16.38 -5.44 18.02
CA LEU A 231 16.41 -6.90 18.06
C LEU A 231 17.75 -7.47 17.58
N LEU A 232 18.35 -6.92 16.51
CA LEU A 232 19.70 -7.28 16.06
C LEU A 232 20.73 -7.04 17.16
N ARG A 233 20.64 -5.91 17.87
CA ARG A 233 21.51 -5.61 19.01
C ARG A 233 21.33 -6.60 20.16
N LEU A 234 20.09 -7.02 20.43
CA LEU A 234 19.78 -8.05 21.42
C LEU A 234 20.43 -9.39 21.04
N VAL A 235 20.33 -9.78 19.76
CA VAL A 235 20.93 -11.01 19.22
C VAL A 235 22.45 -10.95 19.25
N GLU A 236 23.06 -9.85 18.79
CA GLU A 236 24.50 -9.64 18.81
C GLU A 236 25.05 -9.78 20.23
N LEU A 237 24.45 -9.08 21.20
CA LEU A 237 24.87 -9.15 22.60
C LEU A 237 24.69 -10.56 23.19
N SER A 238 23.62 -11.28 22.79
CA SER A 238 23.37 -12.65 23.22
C SER A 238 24.40 -13.64 22.66
N VAL A 239 24.76 -13.50 21.38
CA VAL A 239 25.77 -14.33 20.70
C VAL A 239 27.17 -14.04 21.26
N VAL A 240 27.54 -12.75 21.40
CA VAL A 240 28.83 -12.32 21.95
C VAL A 240 29.02 -12.73 23.41
N ALA A 241 27.94 -12.78 24.20
CA ALA A 241 27.98 -13.23 25.58
C ALA A 241 28.19 -14.74 25.73
N GLY A 242 27.82 -15.57 24.75
CA GLY A 242 28.05 -17.03 24.73
C GLY A 242 27.29 -17.84 25.80
N ARG A 243 26.72 -17.19 26.82
CA ARG A 243 25.70 -17.66 27.77
C ARG A 243 24.93 -16.45 28.29
N LEU A 244 23.60 -16.54 28.37
CA LEU A 244 22.76 -15.52 29.00
C LEU A 244 23.01 -15.48 30.52
N SER A 245 23.78 -14.49 30.97
CA SER A 245 24.04 -14.20 32.38
C SER A 245 23.50 -12.80 32.70
N LEU A 246 22.35 -12.75 33.39
CA LEU A 246 21.74 -11.50 33.85
C LEU A 246 22.50 -11.01 35.08
N ASN A 247 23.27 -9.93 34.96
CA ASN A 247 23.97 -9.33 36.12
C ASN A 247 23.03 -8.37 36.86
N ALA A 248 22.65 -8.73 38.08
CA ALA A 248 21.90 -7.87 38.99
C ALA A 248 22.74 -6.71 39.60
N GLN A 249 24.05 -6.66 39.33
CA GLN A 249 24.98 -5.68 39.90
C GLN A 249 25.73 -4.85 38.83
N GLY A 250 25.26 -4.87 37.59
CA GLY A 250 25.85 -4.08 36.52
C GLY A 250 25.61 -2.59 36.72
N THR A 251 26.49 -1.91 37.46
CA THR A 251 26.59 -0.44 37.56
C THR A 251 27.07 0.22 36.26
N SER A 252 26.90 -0.43 35.11
CA SER A 252 26.99 0.25 33.83
C SER A 252 25.69 1.03 33.66
N GLN A 253 25.75 2.33 33.95
CA GLN A 253 24.77 3.32 33.51
C GLN A 253 24.18 2.86 32.16
N PRO A 254 22.86 2.71 32.04
CA PRO A 254 22.31 2.64 30.72
C PRO A 254 22.70 3.98 30.06
N ARG A 255 23.25 3.91 28.87
CA ARG A 255 23.34 5.06 27.98
C ARG A 255 22.36 4.72 26.90
N TRP A 256 21.08 4.97 27.15
CA TRP A 256 20.15 4.95 26.03
C TRP A 256 20.55 6.05 25.09
N MET A 257 20.63 5.64 23.84
CA MET A 257 21.40 6.33 22.83
C MET A 257 22.85 6.49 23.28
N ASN A 258 23.64 5.41 23.14
CA ASN A 258 25.01 5.60 22.72
C ASN A 258 24.99 6.57 21.54
N SER A 259 25.88 7.57 21.58
CA SER A 259 26.02 8.57 20.54
C SER A 259 26.06 7.94 19.14
N SER A 260 26.42 6.66 18.98
CA SER A 260 26.39 5.95 17.70
C SER A 260 25.02 5.78 17.05
N ILE A 261 23.89 5.70 17.78
CA ILE A 261 22.56 5.52 17.16
C ILE A 261 21.96 6.88 16.79
N MET A 262 22.04 7.89 17.67
CA MET A 262 21.64 9.27 17.32
C MET A 262 22.67 9.98 16.44
N SER A 263 23.94 9.57 16.42
CA SER A 263 24.87 10.04 15.39
C SER A 263 24.62 9.30 14.09
N ARG A 264 24.07 8.08 14.06
CA ARG A 264 23.69 7.40 12.81
C ARG A 264 22.34 7.89 12.27
N ILE A 265 21.37 8.14 13.14
CA ILE A 265 20.09 8.79 12.82
C ILE A 265 20.31 10.28 12.55
N GLY A 266 21.23 10.92 13.29
CA GLY A 266 21.68 12.29 13.09
C GLY A 266 22.55 12.46 11.86
N LEU A 267 23.40 11.49 11.51
CA LEU A 267 24.09 11.40 10.20
C LEU A 267 23.06 11.25 9.09
N TRP A 268 22.03 10.41 9.26
CA TRP A 268 20.91 10.32 8.32
C TRP A 268 20.09 11.62 8.21
N SER A 269 19.89 12.34 9.33
CA SER A 269 19.20 13.65 9.33
C SER A 269 20.08 14.77 8.78
N GLU A 270 21.41 14.71 8.98
CA GLU A 270 22.41 15.59 8.36
C GLU A 270 22.54 15.28 6.86
N GLN A 271 22.34 14.03 6.44
CA GLN A 271 22.25 13.64 5.03
C GLN A 271 20.96 14.17 4.39
N LEU A 272 19.84 14.14 5.12
CA LEU A 272 18.56 14.71 4.68
C LEU A 272 18.51 16.24 4.78
N SER A 273 19.30 16.87 5.65
CA SER A 273 19.37 18.33 5.81
C SER A 273 20.48 18.99 5.01
N ARG A 274 21.49 18.25 4.52
CA ARG A 274 22.47 18.75 3.53
C ARG A 274 21.83 19.10 2.19
N ASN A 275 20.60 18.62 1.93
CA ASN A 275 19.78 19.02 0.80
C ASN A 275 18.99 20.33 1.03
N ARG A 276 19.29 21.11 2.08
CA ARG A 276 18.78 22.48 2.22
C ARG A 276 19.87 23.47 2.65
N VAL A 277 20.44 24.10 1.63
CA VAL A 277 21.04 25.44 1.60
C VAL A 277 22.23 25.70 2.54
N ASN A 278 23.41 25.88 1.91
CA ASN A 278 24.52 26.63 2.46
C ASN A 278 24.11 28.08 2.76
N THR A 279 24.05 28.48 4.04
CA THR A 279 24.56 29.79 4.47
C THR A 279 24.84 29.81 5.97
N VAL A 280 25.93 30.51 6.32
CA VAL A 280 26.41 31.00 7.63
C VAL A 280 27.60 30.22 8.22
N PRO A 281 28.75 30.89 8.44
CA PRO A 281 29.94 30.29 9.03
C PRO A 281 29.91 30.26 10.57
N SER A 282 30.45 29.18 11.12
CA SER A 282 31.16 29.03 12.39
C SER A 282 30.49 29.57 13.68
N SER A 283 29.70 28.71 14.33
CA SER A 283 29.56 28.66 15.81
C SER A 283 29.19 27.27 16.36
N ASP A 284 29.53 26.20 15.61
CA ASP A 284 28.88 24.88 15.72
C ASP A 284 29.28 24.04 16.96
N GLU A 285 30.43 24.33 17.57
CA GLU A 285 30.95 23.49 18.66
C GLU A 285 30.10 23.62 19.95
N ASN A 286 29.51 24.79 20.20
CA ASN A 286 28.63 25.01 21.36
C ASN A 286 27.20 24.49 21.11
N CYS A 287 26.71 24.52 19.86
CA CYS A 287 25.39 24.02 19.51
C CYS A 287 25.35 22.48 19.54
N GLN A 288 26.37 21.80 18.98
CA GLN A 288 26.52 20.35 19.13
C GLN A 288 26.74 19.92 20.58
N LYS A 289 27.51 20.68 21.39
CA LYS A 289 27.67 20.41 22.82
C LYS A 289 26.36 20.60 23.59
N LEU A 290 25.54 21.59 23.23
CA LEU A 290 24.21 21.80 23.82
C LEU A 290 23.22 20.72 23.39
N LEU A 291 23.21 20.32 22.11
CA LEU A 291 22.37 19.24 21.61
C LEU A 291 22.73 17.90 22.24
N ASN A 292 24.03 17.57 22.30
CA ASN A 292 24.51 16.37 22.99
C ASN A 292 24.23 16.41 24.49
N ARG A 293 24.31 17.58 25.15
CA ARG A 293 23.91 17.73 26.55
C ARG A 293 22.41 17.57 26.74
N SER A 294 21.57 18.10 25.85
CA SER A 294 20.12 17.95 25.89
C SER A 294 19.70 16.51 25.60
N VAL A 295 20.37 15.84 24.65
CA VAL A 295 20.17 14.43 24.33
C VAL A 295 20.64 13.54 25.49
N ASN A 296 21.77 13.85 26.13
CA ASN A 296 22.26 13.13 27.31
C ASN A 296 21.47 13.47 28.59
N ALA A 297 20.89 14.65 28.72
CA ALA A 297 20.06 15.02 29.87
C ALA A 297 18.63 14.50 29.72
N PHE A 298 18.10 14.54 28.50
CA PHE A 298 16.96 13.71 28.11
C PHE A 298 17.35 12.29 28.44
N SER A 299 18.58 11.84 28.05
CA SER A 299 19.17 10.53 28.35
C SER A 299 18.98 10.16 29.84
N ASP A 300 19.74 10.79 30.70
CA ASP A 300 19.67 10.51 32.12
C ASP A 300 18.23 10.62 32.71
N TRP A 301 17.32 11.43 32.12
CA TRP A 301 15.91 11.50 32.51
C TRP A 301 15.05 10.25 32.20
N LEU A 302 15.09 9.67 30.99
CA LEU A 302 14.34 8.42 30.70
C LEU A 302 14.95 7.23 31.44
N ASP A 303 16.27 7.12 31.59
CA ASP A 303 16.85 5.99 32.33
C ASP A 303 16.45 6.00 33.79
N HIS A 304 16.41 7.21 34.38
CA HIS A 304 15.98 7.38 35.75
C HIS A 304 14.49 7.05 35.94
N ARG A 305 13.67 7.12 34.88
CA ARG A 305 12.22 6.88 34.93
C ARG A 305 11.79 5.50 34.42
N PHE A 306 12.47 4.93 33.43
CA PHE A 306 12.10 3.72 32.68
C PHE A 306 13.09 2.55 32.85
N GLY A 307 14.23 2.75 33.53
CA GLY A 307 15.18 1.68 33.82
C GLY A 307 14.58 0.59 34.74
N ILE A 308 15.03 -0.66 34.59
CA ILE A 308 14.52 -1.79 35.40
C ILE A 308 14.75 -1.59 36.91
N ASP A 309 15.79 -0.83 37.28
CA ASP A 309 16.14 -0.49 38.66
C ASP A 309 15.50 0.82 39.14
N SER A 310 14.72 1.50 38.29
CA SER A 310 14.10 2.79 38.62
C SER A 310 13.18 2.67 39.84
N PRO A 311 13.17 3.67 40.73
CA PRO A 311 12.17 3.77 41.79
C PRO A 311 10.76 4.01 41.25
N TYR A 312 10.62 4.50 40.01
CA TYR A 312 9.36 4.77 39.33
C TYR A 312 8.91 3.64 38.37
N PHE A 313 9.65 2.53 38.34
CA PHE A 313 9.42 1.42 37.41
C PHE A 313 7.98 0.91 37.48
N ARG A 314 7.43 0.81 38.70
CA ARG A 314 6.10 0.26 38.94
C ARG A 314 5.00 1.19 38.42
N GLU A 315 5.16 2.50 38.58
CA GLU A 315 4.20 3.50 38.10
C GLU A 315 4.20 3.58 36.57
N VAL A 316 5.38 3.61 35.97
CA VAL A 316 5.55 3.68 34.53
C VAL A 316 5.03 2.42 33.85
N LEU A 317 5.37 1.24 34.38
CA LEU A 317 4.88 -0.04 33.87
C LEU A 317 3.34 -0.06 33.83
N VAL A 318 2.70 0.32 34.93
CA VAL A 318 1.24 0.26 35.04
C VAL A 318 0.51 1.26 34.13
N ILE A 319 1.04 2.47 33.96
CA ILE A 319 0.44 3.43 33.01
C ILE A 319 0.56 2.91 31.58
N ARG A 320 1.71 2.33 31.24
CA ARG A 320 1.98 1.76 29.92
C ARG A 320 1.04 0.59 29.63
N GLU A 321 0.97 -0.39 30.54
CA GLU A 321 0.06 -1.54 30.46
C GLU A 321 -1.40 -1.10 30.34
N ALA A 322 -1.83 -0.06 31.07
CA ALA A 322 -3.20 0.44 30.95
C ALA A 322 -3.51 1.01 29.55
N LEU A 323 -2.60 1.79 28.97
CA LEU A 323 -2.76 2.32 27.61
C LEU A 323 -2.75 1.19 26.56
N GLU A 324 -1.89 0.20 26.74
CA GLU A 324 -1.80 -0.97 25.88
C GLU A 324 -3.05 -1.83 25.93
N ILE A 325 -3.58 -2.12 27.12
CA ILE A 325 -4.83 -2.89 27.28
C ILE A 325 -5.99 -2.18 26.59
N ILE A 326 -6.10 -0.85 26.70
CA ILE A 326 -7.14 -0.07 26.02
C ILE A 326 -6.98 -0.21 24.49
N ALA A 327 -5.77 -0.03 23.98
CA ALA A 327 -5.46 -0.14 22.56
C ALA A 327 -5.72 -1.55 22.01
N GLN A 328 -5.28 -2.57 22.72
CA GLN A 328 -5.47 -3.98 22.37
C GLN A 328 -6.93 -4.42 22.49
N ALA A 329 -7.68 -3.93 23.47
CA ALA A 329 -9.12 -4.19 23.58
C ALA A 329 -9.90 -3.61 22.40
N TYR A 330 -9.53 -2.41 21.94
CA TYR A 330 -10.09 -1.82 20.71
C TYR A 330 -9.76 -2.66 19.48
N GLN A 331 -8.50 -3.09 19.31
CA GLN A 331 -8.09 -3.95 18.20
C GLN A 331 -8.74 -5.34 18.26
N ALA A 332 -8.92 -5.90 19.45
CA ALA A 332 -9.63 -7.15 19.69
C ALA A 332 -11.11 -7.06 19.27
N TYR A 333 -11.77 -5.95 19.59
CA TYR A 333 -13.14 -5.68 19.12
C TYR A 333 -13.19 -5.59 17.60
N ARG A 334 -12.28 -4.83 16.98
CA ARG A 334 -12.16 -4.74 15.50
C ARG A 334 -11.91 -6.10 14.86
N CYS A 335 -11.02 -6.91 15.42
CA CYS A 335 -10.74 -8.27 14.96
C CYS A 335 -12.01 -9.15 15.00
N SER A 336 -12.87 -8.97 16.01
CA SER A 336 -14.15 -9.70 16.10
C SER A 336 -15.15 -9.35 14.98
N LEU A 337 -15.05 -8.14 14.42
CA LEU A 337 -15.88 -7.65 13.33
C LEU A 337 -15.34 -8.01 11.94
N LEU A 338 -14.01 -8.06 11.78
CA LEU A 338 -13.37 -8.14 10.47
C LEU A 338 -12.89 -9.55 10.10
N ILE A 339 -12.56 -10.38 11.10
CA ILE A 339 -11.86 -11.65 10.86
C ILE A 339 -12.79 -12.85 11.06
N ALA A 340 -13.13 -13.53 9.97
CA ALA A 340 -13.84 -14.83 10.01
C ALA A 340 -12.96 -15.99 10.48
N ARG A 341 -11.63 -15.89 10.28
CA ARG A 341 -10.69 -16.94 10.67
C ARG A 341 -10.67 -17.10 12.18
N ASN A 342 -11.38 -18.13 12.63
CA ASN A 342 -11.59 -18.41 14.04
C ASN A 342 -10.28 -18.55 14.83
N SER A 343 -9.29 -19.26 14.28
CA SER A 343 -7.99 -19.47 14.95
C SER A 343 -7.28 -18.14 15.24
N ILE A 344 -7.31 -17.20 14.30
CA ILE A 344 -6.66 -15.89 14.44
C ILE A 344 -7.41 -15.04 15.46
N ASN A 345 -8.74 -14.95 15.33
CA ASN A 345 -9.58 -14.21 16.27
C ASN A 345 -9.41 -14.72 17.72
N THR A 346 -9.51 -16.04 17.93
CA THR A 346 -9.31 -16.67 19.24
C THR A 346 -7.90 -16.43 19.79
N THR A 347 -6.87 -16.54 18.95
CA THR A 347 -5.47 -16.29 19.36
C THR A 347 -5.26 -14.84 19.75
N PHE A 348 -5.84 -13.90 19.00
CA PHE A 348 -5.77 -12.48 19.31
C PHE A 348 -6.38 -12.19 20.68
N ILE A 349 -7.62 -12.65 20.93
CA ILE A 349 -8.28 -12.48 22.23
C ILE A 349 -7.49 -13.13 23.36
N ALA A 350 -7.02 -14.36 23.16
CA ALA A 350 -6.22 -15.06 24.17
C ALA A 350 -4.96 -14.27 24.53
N ALA A 351 -4.27 -13.67 23.55
CA ALA A 351 -3.10 -12.84 23.80
C ALA A 351 -3.45 -11.59 24.63
N VAL A 352 -4.54 -10.90 24.33
CA VAL A 352 -4.99 -9.70 25.08
C VAL A 352 -5.41 -10.06 26.50
N VAL A 353 -6.14 -11.17 26.68
CA VAL A 353 -6.56 -11.66 28.00
C VAL A 353 -5.34 -12.06 28.84
N LEU A 354 -4.38 -12.76 28.25
CA LEU A 354 -3.11 -13.06 28.92
C LEU A 354 -2.34 -11.80 29.27
N ASN A 355 -2.38 -10.76 28.43
CA ASN A 355 -1.70 -9.50 28.73
C ASN A 355 -2.34 -8.78 29.93
N CYS A 356 -3.67 -8.83 30.03
CA CYS A 356 -4.41 -8.32 31.17
C CYS A 356 -4.08 -9.04 32.50
N TRP A 357 -3.72 -10.33 32.43
CA TRP A 357 -3.53 -11.19 33.60
C TRP A 357 -2.07 -11.41 33.99
N SER A 358 -1.13 -11.22 33.05
CA SER A 358 0.28 -11.55 33.21
C SER A 358 0.92 -10.86 34.42
N THR A 359 0.83 -9.53 34.50
CA THR A 359 1.43 -8.73 35.58
C THR A 359 0.84 -9.02 36.96
N PRO A 360 -0.50 -9.03 37.16
CA PRO A 360 -1.11 -9.45 38.41
C PRO A 360 -0.69 -10.86 38.85
N PHE A 361 -0.67 -11.82 37.91
CA PHE A 361 -0.32 -13.22 38.18
C PHE A 361 1.15 -13.38 38.58
N ILE A 362 2.06 -12.75 37.83
CA ILE A 362 3.50 -12.75 38.14
C ILE A 362 3.73 -12.11 39.52
N HIS A 363 3.05 -11.01 39.85
CA HIS A 363 3.12 -10.42 41.19
C HIS A 363 2.60 -11.34 42.30
N ALA A 364 1.56 -12.11 42.05
CA ALA A 364 1.00 -13.07 43.01
C ALA A 364 1.94 -14.28 43.26
N LEU A 365 2.70 -14.71 42.25
CA LEU A 365 3.64 -15.84 42.39
C LEU A 365 4.91 -15.48 43.18
N PHE A 366 5.36 -14.22 43.14
CA PHE A 366 6.63 -13.78 43.72
C PHE A 366 6.48 -12.93 45.00
N LEU A 367 5.55 -13.27 45.88
CA LEU A 367 5.22 -12.58 47.16
C LEU A 367 6.39 -12.47 48.20
N SER A 368 7.60 -12.94 47.89
CA SER A 368 8.73 -13.03 48.84
C SER A 368 9.66 -11.81 48.79
N ASN A 369 10.00 -11.25 49.97
CA ASN A 369 10.74 -10.00 50.19
C ASN A 369 12.26 -10.05 49.89
N SER A 370 12.74 -10.94 49.02
CA SER A 370 14.16 -11.00 48.66
C SER A 370 14.48 -10.14 47.43
N ALA A 371 15.56 -9.35 47.48
CA ALA A 371 15.99 -8.48 46.39
C ALA A 371 16.20 -9.23 45.04
N HIS A 372 16.64 -10.49 45.09
CA HIS A 372 16.77 -11.33 43.89
C HIS A 372 15.43 -11.73 43.26
N HIS A 373 14.36 -11.78 44.04
CA HIS A 373 13.02 -12.08 43.53
C HIS A 373 12.41 -10.85 42.87
N ALA A 374 12.71 -9.64 43.37
CA ALA A 374 12.24 -8.39 42.79
C ALA A 374 12.76 -8.14 41.36
N LEU A 375 14.03 -8.41 41.08
CA LEU A 375 14.58 -8.25 39.72
C LEU A 375 13.99 -9.27 38.74
N ARG A 376 13.87 -10.54 39.15
CA ARG A 376 13.27 -11.61 38.33
C ARG A 376 11.81 -11.31 38.00
N LEU A 377 11.05 -10.83 38.98
CA LEU A 377 9.68 -10.38 38.83
C LEU A 377 9.57 -9.29 37.74
N ARG A 378 10.36 -8.22 37.85
CA ARG A 378 10.36 -7.12 36.86
C ARG A 378 10.71 -7.60 35.45
N LEU A 379 11.72 -8.47 35.34
CA LEU A 379 12.12 -9.03 34.05
C LEU A 379 11.02 -9.91 33.44
N LEU A 380 10.34 -10.73 34.24
CA LEU A 380 9.25 -11.58 33.77
C LEU A 380 8.05 -10.74 33.31
N CYS A 381 7.68 -9.66 34.02
CA CYS A 381 6.63 -8.75 33.57
C CYS A 381 6.99 -8.12 32.21
N ILE A 382 8.20 -7.56 32.08
CA ILE A 382 8.65 -6.95 30.82
C ILE A 382 8.68 -7.95 29.66
N ALA A 383 9.15 -9.18 29.91
CA ALA A 383 9.23 -10.22 28.89
C ALA A 383 7.84 -10.71 28.46
N ALA A 384 6.94 -10.96 29.40
CA ALA A 384 5.58 -11.39 29.11
C ALA A 384 4.83 -10.32 28.29
N ASP A 385 4.89 -9.06 28.75
CA ASP A 385 4.30 -7.91 28.07
C ASP A 385 4.87 -7.74 26.64
N GLY A 386 6.20 -7.73 26.50
CA GLY A 386 6.85 -7.59 25.19
C GLY A 386 6.50 -8.71 24.20
N ILE A 387 6.37 -9.96 24.65
CA ILE A 387 6.00 -11.09 23.79
C ILE A 387 4.54 -11.00 23.34
N LEU A 388 3.62 -10.67 24.25
CA LEU A 388 2.18 -10.57 23.95
C LEU A 388 1.87 -9.38 23.05
N ASN A 389 2.58 -8.26 23.24
CA ASN A 389 2.51 -7.11 22.35
C ASN A 389 3.05 -7.46 20.96
N LEU A 390 4.22 -8.09 20.85
CA LEU A 390 4.76 -8.54 19.57
C LEU A 390 3.81 -9.51 18.84
N LEU A 391 3.18 -10.41 19.58
CA LEU A 391 2.21 -11.37 19.03
C LEU A 391 1.02 -10.65 18.37
N THR A 392 0.42 -9.68 19.07
CA THR A 392 -0.78 -8.97 18.61
C THR A 392 -0.50 -7.89 17.57
N SER A 393 0.60 -7.14 17.69
CA SER A 393 0.90 -6.01 16.81
C SER A 393 1.73 -6.37 15.59
N THR A 394 2.45 -7.50 15.61
CA THR A 394 3.38 -7.85 14.52
C THR A 394 3.12 -9.25 13.98
N ILE A 395 3.16 -10.29 14.82
CA ILE A 395 3.11 -11.69 14.34
C ILE A 395 1.77 -11.98 13.67
N LEU A 396 0.64 -11.68 14.32
CA LEU A 396 -0.68 -11.95 13.75
C LEU A 396 -0.96 -11.15 12.46
N PRO A 397 -0.68 -9.84 12.38
CA PRO A 397 -0.77 -9.10 11.12
C PRO A 397 0.11 -9.66 9.99
N VAL A 398 1.34 -10.10 10.29
CA VAL A 398 2.22 -10.74 9.29
C VAL A 398 1.62 -12.07 8.81
N VAL A 399 1.08 -12.88 9.71
CA VAL A 399 0.40 -14.15 9.36
C VAL A 399 -0.81 -13.93 8.45
N LEU A 400 -1.54 -12.82 8.62
CA LEU A 400 -2.64 -12.42 7.73
C LEU A 400 -2.10 -11.91 6.37
N PHE A 401 -1.00 -11.17 6.36
CA PHE A 401 -0.46 -10.56 5.14
C PHE A 401 0.23 -11.54 4.18
N VAL A 402 0.95 -12.54 4.71
CA VAL A 402 1.80 -13.46 3.92
C VAL A 402 1.06 -14.15 2.75
N PRO A 403 -0.15 -14.72 2.93
CA PRO A 403 -0.87 -15.35 1.82
C PRO A 403 -1.14 -14.41 0.64
N TYR A 404 -1.47 -13.14 0.93
CA TYR A 404 -1.72 -12.14 -0.10
C TYR A 404 -0.43 -11.69 -0.79
N TYR A 405 0.67 -11.58 -0.05
CA TYR A 405 1.98 -11.30 -0.62
C TYR A 405 2.45 -12.41 -1.57
N GLU A 406 2.23 -13.68 -1.21
CA GLU A 406 2.60 -14.82 -2.06
C GLU A 406 1.74 -14.90 -3.34
N ALA A 407 0.46 -14.53 -3.24
CA ALA A 407 -0.48 -14.51 -4.35
C ALA A 407 -0.35 -13.27 -5.25
N TYR A 408 0.29 -12.20 -4.78
CA TYR A 408 0.43 -10.95 -5.51
C TYR A 408 1.47 -11.04 -6.62
N ASP A 409 1.18 -10.38 -7.74
CA ASP A 409 2.05 -10.23 -8.89
C ASP A 409 2.57 -8.78 -8.98
N PRO A 410 3.86 -8.53 -8.69
CA PRO A 410 4.44 -7.19 -8.75
C PRO A 410 4.60 -6.64 -10.16
N GLU A 411 4.63 -7.47 -11.19
CA GLU A 411 4.78 -7.05 -12.59
C GLU A 411 3.48 -6.39 -13.08
N TRP A 412 2.34 -7.00 -12.74
CA TRP A 412 1.03 -6.64 -13.28
C TRP A 412 0.11 -5.87 -12.33
N PHE A 413 0.59 -5.54 -11.13
CA PHE A 413 -0.20 -4.82 -10.11
C PHE A 413 -1.51 -5.50 -9.71
N THR A 414 -1.50 -6.83 -9.76
CA THR A 414 -2.69 -7.65 -9.58
C THR A 414 -2.34 -8.95 -8.84
N PHE A 415 -3.28 -9.88 -8.73
CA PHE A 415 -3.02 -11.21 -8.20
C PHE A 415 -2.72 -12.19 -9.34
N LYS A 416 -1.77 -13.10 -9.11
CA LYS A 416 -1.35 -14.15 -10.06
C LYS A 416 -2.51 -14.99 -10.56
N ASN A 417 -3.52 -15.20 -9.71
CA ASN A 417 -4.78 -15.80 -10.11
C ASN A 417 -5.88 -14.73 -10.07
N LEU A 418 -6.37 -14.34 -11.24
CA LEU A 418 -7.41 -13.33 -11.40
C LEU A 418 -8.79 -13.84 -10.95
N ASP A 419 -9.01 -15.16 -10.90
CA ASP A 419 -10.27 -15.74 -10.38
C ASP A 419 -10.53 -15.35 -8.91
N ASN A 420 -9.47 -15.00 -8.17
CA ASN A 420 -9.58 -14.56 -6.78
C ASN A 420 -10.48 -13.31 -6.62
N PHE A 421 -10.57 -12.43 -7.62
CA PHE A 421 -11.47 -11.27 -7.57
C PHE A 421 -12.95 -11.67 -7.66
N TYR A 422 -13.24 -12.81 -8.29
CA TYR A 422 -14.59 -13.36 -8.44
C TYR A 422 -14.94 -14.34 -7.33
N ASP A 423 -13.96 -14.80 -6.56
CA ASP A 423 -14.18 -15.49 -5.31
C ASP A 423 -14.63 -14.50 -4.24
N THR A 424 -15.94 -14.36 -4.12
CA THR A 424 -16.60 -13.43 -3.19
C THR A 424 -16.12 -13.60 -1.74
N SER A 425 -15.81 -14.84 -1.35
CA SER A 425 -15.32 -15.22 -0.04
C SER A 425 -13.86 -14.81 0.18
N TRP A 426 -13.00 -15.07 -0.81
CA TRP A 426 -11.61 -14.63 -0.79
C TRP A 426 -11.51 -13.11 -0.81
N PHE A 427 -12.27 -12.45 -1.69
CA PHE A 427 -12.26 -11.00 -1.88
C PHE A 427 -12.74 -10.27 -0.63
N ALA A 428 -13.86 -10.70 -0.04
CA ALA A 428 -14.33 -10.14 1.23
C ALA A 428 -13.30 -10.29 2.35
N SER A 429 -12.66 -11.46 2.45
CA SER A 429 -11.59 -11.70 3.43
C SER A 429 -10.37 -10.82 3.17
N PHE A 430 -9.94 -10.66 1.92
CA PHE A 430 -8.85 -9.77 1.54
C PHE A 430 -9.11 -8.34 2.03
N ILE A 431 -10.30 -7.79 1.73
CA ILE A 431 -10.67 -6.43 2.14
C ILE A 431 -10.66 -6.30 3.67
N THR A 432 -11.33 -7.18 4.41
CA THR A 432 -11.44 -7.04 5.87
C THR A 432 -10.14 -7.34 6.61
N GLU A 433 -9.33 -8.30 6.14
CA GLU A 433 -8.00 -8.58 6.68
C GLU A 433 -7.07 -7.39 6.43
N CYS A 434 -7.12 -6.77 5.25
CA CYS A 434 -6.42 -5.52 4.97
C CYS A 434 -6.90 -4.35 5.86
N GLN A 435 -8.19 -4.21 6.11
CA GLN A 435 -8.73 -3.21 7.05
C GLN A 435 -8.29 -3.44 8.50
N LEU A 436 -7.95 -4.68 8.88
CA LEU A 436 -7.35 -4.97 10.18
C LEU A 436 -5.84 -4.66 10.18
N ILE A 437 -5.12 -4.98 9.11
CA ILE A 437 -3.67 -4.74 9.01
C ILE A 437 -3.38 -3.23 8.89
N PHE A 438 -4.04 -2.57 7.95
CA PHE A 438 -3.83 -1.15 7.67
C PHE A 438 -4.69 -0.28 8.58
N PRO A 439 -4.17 0.89 9.00
CA PRO A 439 -4.95 1.84 9.78
C PRO A 439 -6.00 2.52 8.91
N VAL A 440 -7.27 2.26 9.19
CA VAL A 440 -8.39 2.87 8.44
C VAL A 440 -8.89 4.19 9.04
N THR A 441 -8.56 4.48 10.30
CA THR A 441 -8.86 5.76 10.97
C THR A 441 -7.70 6.21 11.85
N VAL A 442 -7.74 7.45 12.36
CA VAL A 442 -6.74 7.95 13.32
C VAL A 442 -6.74 7.16 14.64
N ILE A 443 -7.92 6.78 15.16
CA ILE A 443 -8.02 5.99 16.40
C ILE A 443 -7.42 4.59 16.16
N ASP A 444 -7.73 4.00 15.00
CA ASP A 444 -7.18 2.72 14.60
C ASP A 444 -5.65 2.78 14.46
N PHE A 445 -5.10 3.83 13.84
CA PHE A 445 -3.66 4.08 13.80
C PHE A 445 -3.02 4.18 15.18
N VAL A 446 -3.57 5.00 16.08
CA VAL A 446 -3.01 5.20 17.42
C VAL A 446 -3.05 3.91 18.23
N SER A 447 -4.15 3.15 18.16
CA SER A 447 -4.28 1.87 18.87
C SER A 447 -3.33 0.78 18.33
N LYS A 448 -2.98 0.80 17.04
CA LYS A 448 -1.92 -0.06 16.48
C LYS A 448 -0.52 0.39 16.93
N LEU A 449 -0.30 1.70 17.03
CA LEU A 449 1.01 2.28 17.38
C LEU A 449 1.41 2.01 18.84
N ILE A 450 0.46 2.05 19.78
CA ILE A 450 0.74 1.92 21.23
C ILE A 450 1.47 0.59 21.57
N PRO A 451 0.99 -0.60 21.16
CA PRO A 451 1.68 -1.87 21.44
C PRO A 451 3.07 -1.97 20.82
N HIS A 452 3.30 -1.37 19.65
CA HIS A 452 4.65 -1.32 19.06
C HIS A 452 5.61 -0.47 19.88
N ILE A 453 5.18 0.73 20.31
CA ILE A 453 6.00 1.58 21.18
C ILE A 453 6.31 0.84 22.50
N SER A 454 5.33 0.16 23.09
CA SER A 454 5.56 -0.65 24.29
C SER A 454 6.60 -1.74 24.07
N THR A 455 6.45 -2.52 22.99
CA THR A 455 7.39 -3.58 22.61
C THR A 455 8.82 -3.03 22.49
N LEU A 456 8.98 -1.85 21.89
CA LEU A 456 10.27 -1.21 21.77
C LEU A 456 10.85 -0.85 23.14
N VAL A 457 10.05 -0.24 24.03
CA VAL A 457 10.49 0.06 25.40
C VAL A 457 10.90 -1.21 26.13
N CYS A 458 10.13 -2.31 26.01
CA CYS A 458 10.47 -3.60 26.62
C CYS A 458 11.82 -4.14 26.16
N ILE A 459 12.09 -4.14 24.84
CA ILE A 459 13.38 -4.58 24.30
C ILE A 459 14.51 -3.70 24.84
N LEU A 460 14.34 -2.38 24.80
CA LEU A 460 15.35 -1.43 25.26
C LEU A 460 15.64 -1.52 26.76
N THR A 461 14.66 -1.90 27.59
CA THR A 461 14.88 -2.14 29.03
C THR A 461 15.64 -3.46 29.28
N VAL A 462 15.50 -4.48 28.44
CA VAL A 462 16.16 -5.78 28.60
C VAL A 462 17.62 -5.76 28.11
N VAL A 463 17.89 -5.05 27.00
CA VAL A 463 19.23 -5.01 26.36
C VAL A 463 20.39 -4.73 27.34
N PRO A 464 20.32 -3.74 28.25
CA PRO A 464 21.39 -3.43 29.20
C PRO A 464 21.69 -4.54 30.21
N LEU A 465 20.77 -5.48 30.43
CA LEU A 465 20.89 -6.54 31.44
C LEU A 465 21.73 -7.74 30.95
N ILE A 466 22.02 -7.81 29.66
CA ILE A 466 22.86 -8.84 29.06
C ILE A 466 24.31 -8.53 29.38
N SER A 467 24.90 -9.31 30.29
CA SER A 467 26.31 -9.16 30.68
C SER A 467 27.15 -10.40 30.35
N ARG A 468 28.43 -10.16 30.07
CA ARG A 468 29.44 -11.20 29.92
C ARG A 468 29.92 -11.61 31.33
N GLN A 469 29.94 -12.91 31.66
CA GLN A 469 30.76 -13.33 32.80
C GLN A 469 32.24 -13.09 32.46
N PRO A 470 33.03 -12.43 33.33
CA PRO A 470 34.46 -12.40 33.13
C PRO A 470 34.97 -13.84 33.15
N LYS A 471 35.69 -14.25 32.10
CA LYS A 471 36.46 -15.50 32.13
C LYS A 471 37.33 -15.42 33.39
N THR A 472 37.08 -16.31 34.35
CA THR A 472 37.95 -16.52 35.51
C THR A 472 39.29 -17.01 34.97
N THR A 473 40.18 -16.09 34.62
CA THR A 473 41.59 -16.38 34.55
C THR A 473 42.00 -16.66 35.99
N SER A 474 42.15 -17.94 36.33
CA SER A 474 42.85 -18.37 37.53
C SER A 474 44.23 -17.73 37.51
N ARG A 475 44.36 -16.55 38.11
CA ARG A 475 45.66 -16.04 38.55
C ARG A 475 46.06 -16.94 39.70
N THR A 476 46.86 -17.93 39.37
CA THR A 476 47.64 -18.73 40.31
C THR A 476 48.30 -17.76 41.30
N ILE A 477 47.78 -17.73 42.52
CA ILE A 477 48.42 -17.04 43.64
C ILE A 477 49.72 -17.80 43.88
N ALA A 478 50.84 -17.21 43.45
CA ALA A 478 52.16 -17.70 43.79
C ALA A 478 52.34 -17.51 45.30
N VAL A 479 52.22 -18.62 46.03
CA VAL A 479 52.57 -18.74 47.44
C VAL A 479 54.06 -18.39 47.59
N ARG A 480 54.36 -17.38 48.40
CA ARG A 480 55.68 -17.21 49.04
C ARG A 480 55.53 -17.32 50.55
N PRO A 481 56.52 -17.90 51.24
CA PRO A 481 56.29 -18.64 52.47
C PRO A 481 56.33 -17.78 53.74
N PHE A 482 55.71 -18.33 54.78
CA PHE A 482 55.65 -17.89 56.17
C PHE A 482 56.97 -17.29 56.71
N GLY A 483 56.87 -16.07 57.25
CA GLY A 483 57.85 -15.42 58.11
C GLY A 483 57.16 -14.85 59.34
N LYS A 484 57.73 -15.13 60.51
CA LYS A 484 57.12 -15.10 61.84
C LYS A 484 57.01 -13.68 62.46
N ASN A 485 56.04 -13.59 63.37
CA ASN A 485 56.05 -12.86 64.64
C ASN A 485 55.57 -11.38 64.72
N PRO A 486 55.06 -10.98 65.92
CA PRO A 486 53.82 -10.21 66.08
C PRO A 486 54.04 -8.83 66.76
N LEU A 487 52.92 -8.16 67.12
CA LEU A 487 52.81 -6.91 67.94
C LEU A 487 52.98 -5.63 67.09
N ASP A 488 52.34 -4.48 67.30
CA ASP A 488 51.59 -3.95 68.44
C ASP A 488 50.77 -2.70 68.02
N LEU A 489 49.71 -2.44 68.80
CA LEU A 489 49.20 -1.16 69.31
C LEU A 489 49.37 0.20 68.53
N ASN A 490 48.21 0.87 68.41
CA ASN A 490 47.92 2.26 68.80
C ASN A 490 48.36 3.50 67.99
N VAL A 491 47.34 4.35 67.80
CA VAL A 491 47.29 5.81 68.05
C VAL A 491 48.10 6.73 67.13
N GLY A 492 47.41 7.76 66.60
CA GLY A 492 48.06 8.93 66.04
C GLY A 492 47.12 9.88 65.29
N ASP A 493 46.51 10.79 66.04
CA ASP A 493 45.84 12.01 65.58
C ASP A 493 46.68 12.84 64.59
N GLY A 494 46.00 13.58 63.71
CA GLY A 494 46.64 14.56 62.83
C GLY A 494 45.67 15.31 61.92
N ALA A 495 44.84 16.15 62.53
CA ALA A 495 43.88 17.05 61.89
C ALA A 495 44.52 18.02 60.87
N ALA A 496 43.78 18.37 59.81
CA ALA A 496 43.66 19.76 59.32
C ALA A 496 42.63 19.91 58.18
N GLY A 497 41.42 20.35 58.56
CA GLY A 497 40.70 21.47 57.92
C GLY A 497 40.09 21.28 56.53
N ARG A 498 38.75 21.39 56.44
CA ARG A 498 38.13 22.51 55.74
C ARG A 498 36.65 22.69 56.11
N LYS A 499 36.30 23.97 56.16
CA LYS A 499 35.10 24.60 56.71
C LYS A 499 33.81 24.12 56.04
N ALA A 500 32.77 24.00 56.86
CA ALA A 500 31.38 23.98 56.44
C ALA A 500 30.98 25.36 55.87
N THR A 501 30.31 25.34 54.72
CA THR A 501 29.46 26.42 54.24
C THR A 501 28.08 25.84 54.01
N LYS A 502 27.09 26.44 54.68
CA LYS A 502 25.67 26.13 54.56
C LYS A 502 25.15 26.61 53.20
N GLU A 503 24.46 25.75 52.47
CA GLU A 503 23.47 26.17 51.48
C GLU A 503 22.09 25.62 51.84
N SER A 504 21.23 26.56 52.20
CA SER A 504 19.77 26.60 52.13
C SER A 504 19.05 25.34 51.61
N ALA A 505 18.39 24.64 52.53
CA ALA A 505 17.29 23.71 52.22
C ALA A 505 16.07 24.51 51.76
N GLN A 506 15.92 24.68 50.44
CA GLN A 506 14.70 25.20 49.84
C GLN A 506 13.73 24.03 49.67
N THR A 507 12.81 23.90 50.62
CA THR A 507 11.73 22.91 50.63
C THR A 507 10.74 23.27 49.51
N SER A 508 10.81 22.57 48.38
CA SER A 508 9.70 22.56 47.43
C SER A 508 8.53 21.82 48.07
N LYS A 509 7.39 22.51 48.17
CA LYS A 509 6.12 21.92 48.60
C LYS A 509 5.69 20.88 47.56
N PHE A 510 6.03 19.62 47.79
CA PHE A 510 5.40 18.52 47.06
C PHE A 510 3.96 18.38 47.56
N VAL A 511 3.02 18.55 46.64
CA VAL A 511 1.62 18.16 46.82
C VAL A 511 1.60 16.66 47.11
N ALA A 512 1.07 16.29 48.28
CA ALA A 512 0.96 14.89 48.69
C ALA A 512 -0.09 14.18 47.83
N PHE A 513 0.36 13.40 46.86
CA PHE A 513 -0.49 12.41 46.19
C PHE A 513 -0.78 11.24 47.16
N PRO A 514 -1.99 10.65 47.16
CA PRO A 514 -2.32 9.51 48.01
C PRO A 514 -1.37 8.34 47.75
N SER A 515 -1.14 7.46 48.74
CA SER A 515 -0.10 6.42 48.66
C SER A 515 -0.25 5.55 47.40
N LEU A 516 0.71 5.65 46.50
CA LEU A 516 0.76 5.06 45.15
C LEU A 516 0.59 3.52 45.11
N SER A 517 0.77 2.82 46.24
CA SER A 517 0.48 1.38 46.37
C SER A 517 -0.99 1.02 46.12
N LYS A 518 -1.93 1.91 46.47
CA LYS A 518 -3.37 1.67 46.27
C LYS A 518 -3.75 1.76 44.79
N ILE A 519 -3.16 2.70 44.05
CA ILE A 519 -3.39 2.88 42.61
C ILE A 519 -2.91 1.65 41.84
N PHE A 520 -1.73 1.12 42.19
CA PHE A 520 -1.20 -0.11 41.61
C PHE A 520 -2.18 -1.29 41.77
N VAL A 521 -2.70 -1.49 42.98
CA VAL A 521 -3.67 -2.57 43.24
C VAL A 521 -4.95 -2.36 42.43
N VAL A 522 -5.47 -1.12 42.40
CA VAL A 522 -6.68 -0.80 41.63
C VAL A 522 -6.49 -1.10 40.14
N ILE A 523 -5.38 -0.70 39.53
CA ILE A 523 -5.17 -0.92 38.09
C ILE A 523 -4.98 -2.40 37.78
N ASN A 524 -4.26 -3.16 38.59
CA ASN A 524 -4.16 -4.62 38.41
C ASN A 524 -5.51 -5.32 38.55
N VAL A 525 -6.35 -4.90 39.51
CA VAL A 525 -7.71 -5.43 39.64
C VAL A 525 -8.53 -5.09 38.39
N LEU A 526 -8.46 -3.85 37.89
CA LEU A 526 -9.13 -3.44 36.65
C LEU A 526 -8.60 -4.24 35.44
N ALA A 527 -7.30 -4.54 35.36
CA ALA A 527 -6.72 -5.35 34.31
C ALA A 527 -7.33 -6.76 34.32
N VAL A 528 -7.37 -7.43 35.48
CA VAL A 528 -7.98 -8.76 35.64
C VAL A 528 -9.46 -8.75 35.26
N LEU A 529 -10.21 -7.74 35.72
CA LEU A 529 -11.62 -7.58 35.39
C LEU A 529 -11.84 -7.37 33.88
N THR A 530 -11.02 -6.53 33.23
CA THR A 530 -11.07 -6.31 31.78
C THR A 530 -10.78 -7.60 31.01
N GLY A 531 -9.70 -8.33 31.35
CA GLY A 531 -9.39 -9.61 30.71
C GLY A 531 -10.51 -10.65 30.89
N THR A 532 -11.12 -10.69 32.07
CA THR A 532 -12.27 -11.57 32.34
C THR A 532 -13.50 -11.17 31.52
N ALA A 533 -13.79 -9.87 31.41
CA ALA A 533 -14.89 -9.35 30.63
C ALA A 533 -14.71 -9.63 29.13
N LEU A 534 -13.50 -9.42 28.59
CA LEU A 534 -13.16 -9.72 27.19
C LEU A 534 -13.30 -11.22 26.89
N LEU A 535 -12.80 -12.09 27.78
CA LEU A 535 -12.96 -13.53 27.63
C LEU A 535 -14.44 -13.94 27.68
N ALA A 536 -15.22 -13.36 28.60
CA ALA A 536 -16.65 -13.63 28.72
C ALA A 536 -17.41 -13.18 27.47
N LEU A 537 -17.11 -11.99 26.92
CA LEU A 537 -17.71 -11.49 25.68
C LEU A 537 -17.37 -12.39 24.50
N HIS A 538 -16.11 -12.81 24.36
CA HIS A 538 -15.70 -13.72 23.30
C HIS A 538 -16.39 -15.08 23.43
N ILE A 539 -16.40 -15.71 24.61
CA ILE A 539 -17.09 -16.98 24.82
C ILE A 539 -18.60 -16.83 24.55
N HIS A 540 -19.20 -15.74 25.04
CA HIS A 540 -20.62 -15.47 24.84
C HIS A 540 -20.98 -15.34 23.37
N SER A 541 -20.27 -14.49 22.61
CA SER A 541 -20.53 -14.33 21.18
C SER A 541 -20.35 -15.64 20.44
N ARG A 542 -19.35 -16.44 20.81
CA ARG A 542 -19.09 -17.74 20.20
C ARG A 542 -20.21 -18.73 20.45
N ILE A 543 -20.72 -18.84 21.68
CA ILE A 543 -21.84 -19.71 22.01
C ILE A 543 -23.09 -19.27 21.25
N VAL A 544 -23.51 -18.01 21.44
CA VAL A 544 -24.74 -17.47 20.84
C VAL A 544 -24.73 -17.62 19.34
N ILE A 545 -23.63 -17.25 18.69
CA ILE A 545 -23.54 -17.29 17.23
C ILE A 545 -23.36 -18.71 16.73
N SER A 546 -22.70 -19.61 17.47
CA SER A 546 -22.58 -21.04 17.07
C SER A 546 -23.92 -21.77 17.04
N GLU A 547 -24.87 -21.39 17.89
CA GLU A 547 -26.23 -21.96 17.91
C GLU A 547 -27.09 -21.44 16.75
N LEU A 548 -26.72 -20.31 16.15
CA LEU A 548 -27.38 -19.80 14.96
C LEU A 548 -26.79 -20.47 13.71
N GLU A 549 -27.67 -21.03 12.89
CA GLU A 549 -27.35 -21.50 11.55
C GLU A 549 -28.23 -20.76 10.55
N GLN A 550 -27.59 -20.19 9.54
CA GLN A 550 -28.26 -19.61 8.38
C GLN A 550 -27.67 -20.25 7.14
N GLU A 551 -28.52 -20.98 6.42
CA GLU A 551 -28.15 -21.55 5.14
C GLU A 551 -27.79 -20.42 4.16
N GLY A 552 -26.71 -20.60 3.40
CA GLY A 552 -26.20 -19.59 2.46
C GLY A 552 -25.10 -18.69 3.00
N CYS A 553 -24.82 -18.68 4.31
CA CYS A 553 -23.69 -17.93 4.84
C CYS A 553 -22.35 -18.64 4.60
N GLN A 554 -21.49 -18.03 3.78
CA GLN A 554 -20.18 -18.58 3.44
C GLN A 554 -19.11 -18.15 4.45
N HIS A 555 -19.20 -16.92 4.95
CA HIS A 555 -18.21 -16.32 5.86
C HIS A 555 -18.85 -15.78 7.14
N LYS A 556 -18.82 -16.60 8.20
CA LYS A 556 -19.37 -16.28 9.52
C LYS A 556 -18.33 -15.55 10.39
N ILE A 557 -18.76 -14.48 11.06
CA ILE A 557 -17.93 -13.72 12.01
C ILE A 557 -18.53 -13.75 13.42
N TYR A 558 -17.80 -13.21 14.41
CA TYR A 558 -18.16 -13.35 15.82
C TYR A 558 -18.11 -12.00 16.58
N PRO A 559 -18.88 -10.98 16.14
CA PRO A 559 -18.98 -9.71 16.84
C PRO A 559 -19.44 -9.92 18.29
N TRP A 560 -18.98 -9.08 19.20
CA TRP A 560 -19.39 -9.18 20.61
C TRP A 560 -20.83 -8.75 20.86
N PHE A 561 -21.39 -7.90 20.00
CA PHE A 561 -22.73 -7.33 20.14
C PHE A 561 -23.50 -7.44 18.81
N PRO A 562 -23.87 -8.66 18.36
CA PRO A 562 -24.68 -8.82 17.16
C PRO A 562 -26.10 -8.29 17.36
N GLU A 563 -26.63 -7.59 16.37
CA GLU A 563 -28.05 -7.19 16.24
C GLU A 563 -28.84 -8.21 15.40
N GLY A 564 -28.18 -9.01 14.56
CA GLY A 564 -28.72 -10.06 13.70
C GLY A 564 -27.72 -11.19 13.46
N PHE A 565 -27.94 -12.01 12.43
CA PHE A 565 -27.05 -13.10 12.05
C PHE A 565 -25.80 -12.55 11.33
N PRO A 566 -24.59 -12.67 11.91
CA PRO A 566 -23.42 -11.98 11.40
C PRO A 566 -22.71 -12.79 10.31
N CYS A 567 -22.95 -12.39 9.07
CA CYS A 567 -22.40 -13.00 7.86
C CYS A 567 -21.76 -11.95 6.97
N MET A 568 -20.56 -12.21 6.44
CA MET A 568 -19.87 -11.33 5.51
C MET A 568 -20.24 -11.57 4.05
N VAL A 569 -20.43 -12.84 3.67
CA VAL A 569 -20.78 -13.25 2.31
C VAL A 569 -21.98 -14.17 2.40
N TYR A 570 -23.09 -13.72 1.82
CA TYR A 570 -24.36 -14.42 1.89
C TYR A 570 -24.92 -14.69 0.49
N ASP A 571 -25.19 -15.95 0.21
CA ASP A 571 -25.90 -16.40 -0.99
C ASP A 571 -27.27 -16.94 -0.61
N TYR A 572 -28.33 -16.28 -1.05
CA TYR A 572 -29.69 -16.81 -0.88
C TYR A 572 -30.06 -17.66 -2.09
N ASN A 573 -29.96 -18.97 -1.92
CA ASN A 573 -30.34 -19.95 -2.93
C ASN A 573 -31.82 -20.31 -2.81
N CYS A 574 -32.64 -19.77 -3.71
CA CYS A 574 -34.08 -19.98 -3.75
C CYS A 574 -34.47 -21.47 -3.87
N TYR A 575 -33.73 -22.23 -4.69
CA TYR A 575 -33.97 -23.66 -4.89
C TYR A 575 -33.80 -24.45 -3.58
N ARG A 576 -32.75 -24.18 -2.80
CA ARG A 576 -32.53 -24.82 -1.49
C ARG A 576 -33.57 -24.45 -0.45
N HIS A 577 -34.02 -23.20 -0.48
CA HIS A 577 -35.10 -22.73 0.38
C HIS A 577 -36.50 -23.20 -0.08
N GLY A 578 -36.62 -23.82 -1.25
CA GLY A 578 -37.89 -24.30 -1.80
C GLY A 578 -38.88 -23.17 -2.13
N VAL A 579 -38.36 -22.02 -2.53
CA VAL A 579 -39.13 -20.81 -2.88
C VAL A 579 -38.72 -20.31 -4.26
N ASP A 580 -39.60 -19.55 -4.92
CA ASP A 580 -39.30 -18.99 -6.25
C ASP A 580 -38.63 -17.60 -6.18
N THR A 581 -38.78 -16.91 -5.04
CA THR A 581 -38.28 -15.55 -4.81
C THR A 581 -37.88 -15.32 -3.36
N VAL A 582 -37.03 -14.31 -3.14
CA VAL A 582 -36.57 -13.88 -1.83
C VAL A 582 -37.63 -13.00 -1.16
N SER A 583 -37.83 -13.19 0.15
CA SER A 583 -38.73 -12.35 0.96
C SER A 583 -37.96 -11.32 1.80
N ASN A 584 -38.58 -10.20 2.15
CA ASN A 584 -38.00 -9.21 3.06
C ASN A 584 -37.56 -9.82 4.40
N GLN A 585 -38.37 -10.75 4.94
CA GLN A 585 -38.08 -11.43 6.21
C GLN A 585 -36.77 -12.22 6.16
N ALA A 586 -36.41 -12.79 5.00
CA ALA A 586 -35.15 -13.52 4.84
C ALA A 586 -33.93 -12.62 5.06
N LEU A 587 -34.01 -11.34 4.67
CA LEU A 587 -32.92 -10.37 4.81
C LEU A 587 -32.90 -9.70 6.19
N GLN A 588 -34.05 -9.52 6.82
CA GLN A 588 -34.14 -8.89 8.16
C GLN A 588 -33.44 -9.69 9.27
N VAL A 589 -33.22 -10.99 9.06
CA VAL A 589 -32.47 -11.84 10.00
C VAL A 589 -30.98 -11.52 9.98
N LEU A 590 -30.45 -10.96 8.89
CA LEU A 590 -29.02 -10.72 8.71
C LEU A 590 -28.54 -9.46 9.44
N GLU A 591 -27.29 -9.52 9.92
CA GLU A 591 -26.60 -8.37 10.50
C GLU A 591 -26.29 -7.32 9.43
N ARG A 592 -26.78 -6.11 9.62
CA ARG A 592 -26.72 -5.04 8.61
C ARG A 592 -25.30 -4.57 8.30
N LYS A 593 -24.44 -4.51 9.32
CA LYS A 593 -23.08 -3.91 9.23
C LYS A 593 -21.97 -4.92 8.96
N SER A 594 -22.32 -6.18 8.74
CA SER A 594 -21.34 -7.24 8.51
C SER A 594 -21.36 -7.75 7.09
N LEU A 595 -22.48 -7.58 6.39
CA LEU A 595 -22.67 -8.11 5.04
C LEU A 595 -21.94 -7.25 4.01
N LEU A 596 -20.95 -7.85 3.35
CA LEU A 596 -20.12 -7.22 2.31
C LEU A 596 -20.56 -7.68 0.92
N TRP A 597 -20.92 -8.96 0.78
CA TRP A 597 -21.39 -9.50 -0.49
C TRP A 597 -22.73 -10.20 -0.33
N LEU A 598 -23.68 -9.84 -1.19
CA LEU A 598 -25.01 -10.46 -1.25
C LEU A 598 -25.27 -11.01 -2.65
N SER A 599 -25.59 -12.30 -2.72
CA SER A 599 -26.00 -12.97 -3.96
C SER A 599 -27.39 -13.56 -3.84
N PHE A 600 -28.15 -13.54 -4.94
CA PHE A 600 -29.36 -14.34 -5.10
C PHE A 600 -29.17 -15.34 -6.22
N SER A 601 -29.37 -16.62 -5.90
CA SER A 601 -29.12 -17.72 -6.82
C SER A 601 -30.32 -18.65 -7.00
N HIS A 602 -30.45 -19.20 -8.20
CA HIS A 602 -31.43 -20.25 -8.53
C HIS A 602 -32.89 -19.88 -8.24
N CYS A 603 -33.27 -18.63 -8.48
CA CYS A 603 -34.63 -18.12 -8.27
C CYS A 603 -35.43 -18.15 -9.58
N ALA A 604 -36.54 -18.91 -9.59
CA ALA A 604 -37.37 -19.09 -10.78
C ALA A 604 -38.24 -17.87 -11.14
N ALA A 605 -38.49 -16.96 -10.19
CA ALA A 605 -39.30 -15.76 -10.41
C ALA A 605 -38.88 -14.64 -9.44
N LEU A 606 -37.62 -14.20 -9.53
CA LEU A 606 -37.02 -13.26 -8.58
C LEU A 606 -37.69 -11.88 -8.66
N VAL A 607 -38.20 -11.44 -7.52
CA VAL A 607 -38.52 -10.04 -7.20
C VAL A 607 -37.51 -9.58 -6.16
N VAL A 608 -36.67 -8.61 -6.49
CA VAL A 608 -35.64 -8.11 -5.56
C VAL A 608 -36.33 -7.37 -4.41
N PRO A 609 -36.19 -7.84 -3.15
CA PRO A 609 -36.88 -7.26 -2.01
C PRO A 609 -36.30 -5.88 -1.64
N PRO A 610 -37.11 -4.88 -1.25
CA PRO A 610 -36.63 -3.56 -0.84
C PRO A 610 -35.57 -3.57 0.26
N ASP A 611 -35.60 -4.58 1.15
CA ASP A 611 -34.66 -4.69 2.26
C ASP A 611 -33.19 -4.91 1.86
N VAL A 612 -32.88 -5.15 0.57
CA VAL A 612 -31.48 -5.13 0.06
C VAL A 612 -30.77 -3.80 0.36
N ARG A 613 -31.52 -2.69 0.49
CA ARG A 613 -30.97 -1.37 0.82
C ARG A 613 -30.51 -1.22 2.27
N ASN A 614 -30.80 -2.19 3.14
CA ASN A 614 -30.52 -2.10 4.58
C ASN A 614 -29.06 -2.41 4.93
N PHE A 615 -28.25 -2.78 3.94
CA PHE A 615 -26.85 -3.16 4.09
C PHE A 615 -25.94 -2.03 3.56
N PRO A 616 -25.40 -1.16 4.44
CA PRO A 616 -24.56 -0.03 4.02
C PRO A 616 -23.12 -0.43 3.65
N GLU A 617 -22.64 -1.57 4.17
CA GLU A 617 -21.26 -2.05 3.98
C GLU A 617 -21.10 -2.96 2.75
N LEU A 618 -22.15 -3.11 1.91
CA LEU A 618 -22.06 -3.91 0.70
C LEU A 618 -20.97 -3.35 -0.21
N ILE A 619 -20.07 -4.23 -0.66
CA ILE A 619 -19.07 -3.96 -1.68
C ILE A 619 -19.49 -4.54 -3.04
N GLY A 620 -20.32 -5.60 -3.04
CA GLY A 620 -20.85 -6.19 -4.26
C GLY A 620 -22.22 -6.85 -4.12
N PHE A 621 -22.93 -6.95 -5.24
CA PHE A 621 -24.24 -7.59 -5.34
C PHE A 621 -24.33 -8.44 -6.61
N GLY A 622 -24.73 -9.71 -6.48
CA GLY A 622 -24.75 -10.66 -7.59
C GLY A 622 -26.10 -11.34 -7.81
N LEU A 623 -26.49 -11.51 -9.07
CA LEU A 623 -27.61 -12.36 -9.47
C LEU A 623 -27.09 -13.52 -10.33
N LEU A 624 -27.41 -14.75 -9.94
CA LEU A 624 -26.90 -15.94 -10.63
C LEU A 624 -27.98 -16.98 -10.92
N ASN A 625 -28.14 -17.33 -12.20
CA ASN A 625 -29.12 -18.33 -12.64
C ASN A 625 -30.52 -18.02 -12.11
N VAL A 626 -31.01 -16.82 -12.42
CA VAL A 626 -32.31 -16.32 -11.96
C VAL A 626 -33.15 -15.84 -13.14
N SER A 627 -34.47 -16.01 -13.03
CA SER A 627 -35.41 -15.27 -13.88
C SER A 627 -35.88 -14.03 -13.13
N LEU A 628 -35.35 -12.87 -13.53
CA LEU A 628 -35.63 -11.59 -12.91
C LEU A 628 -36.97 -11.04 -13.41
N VAL A 629 -37.97 -11.07 -12.53
CA VAL A 629 -39.31 -10.55 -12.80
C VAL A 629 -39.35 -9.05 -12.55
N GLU A 630 -38.82 -8.61 -11.40
CA GLU A 630 -38.88 -7.20 -11.01
C GLU A 630 -37.70 -6.83 -10.09
N TRP A 631 -37.09 -5.69 -10.40
CA TRP A 631 -36.22 -4.96 -9.48
C TRP A 631 -36.63 -3.49 -9.53
N SER A 632 -37.51 -3.13 -8.61
CA SER A 632 -38.23 -1.86 -8.60
C SER A 632 -37.41 -0.74 -7.95
N ILE A 633 -37.85 0.50 -8.15
CA ILE A 633 -37.21 1.69 -7.58
C ILE A 633 -37.14 1.68 -6.04
N ASP A 634 -38.07 1.00 -5.37
CA ASP A 634 -38.11 0.90 -3.91
C ASP A 634 -36.93 0.08 -3.36
N ALA A 635 -36.39 -0.82 -4.19
CA ALA A 635 -35.23 -1.67 -3.93
C ALA A 635 -33.96 -1.14 -4.62
N ALA A 636 -33.94 0.12 -5.08
CA ALA A 636 -32.75 0.76 -5.63
C ALA A 636 -31.71 1.06 -4.54
N PHE A 637 -30.44 0.77 -4.84
CA PHE A 637 -29.34 1.18 -3.98
C PHE A 637 -29.18 2.70 -3.99
N SER A 638 -28.92 3.28 -2.82
CA SER A 638 -28.88 4.74 -2.67
C SER A 638 -27.44 5.26 -2.62
N PRO A 639 -27.14 6.39 -3.29
CA PRO A 639 -25.83 7.05 -3.21
C PRO A 639 -25.52 7.64 -1.84
N THR A 640 -26.45 7.62 -0.91
CA THR A 640 -26.27 8.11 0.47
C THR A 640 -26.10 7.00 1.49
N THR A 641 -26.43 5.75 1.13
CA THR A 641 -26.45 4.61 2.06
C THR A 641 -25.42 3.56 1.67
N GLN A 642 -25.40 3.11 0.41
CA GLN A 642 -24.49 2.09 -0.10
C GLN A 642 -23.16 2.71 -0.58
N LEU A 643 -22.46 3.42 0.30
CA LEU A 643 -21.27 4.19 -0.11
C LEU A 643 -20.11 3.33 -0.63
N HIS A 644 -20.07 2.05 -0.25
CA HIS A 644 -19.00 1.10 -0.58
C HIS A 644 -19.34 0.15 -1.72
N LEU A 645 -20.57 0.18 -2.24
CA LEU A 645 -20.99 -0.73 -3.30
C LEU A 645 -20.23 -0.37 -4.57
N GLY A 646 -19.41 -1.30 -5.05
CA GLY A 646 -18.53 -1.05 -6.18
C GLY A 646 -18.73 -1.95 -7.39
N SER A 647 -19.35 -3.12 -7.21
CA SER A 647 -19.63 -4.06 -8.30
C SER A 647 -21.05 -4.63 -8.26
N ILE A 648 -21.67 -4.80 -9.44
CA ILE A 648 -22.90 -5.56 -9.63
C ILE A 648 -22.70 -6.58 -10.75
N SER A 649 -23.04 -7.85 -10.51
CA SER A 649 -22.92 -8.91 -11.52
C SER A 649 -24.25 -9.61 -11.82
N PHE A 650 -24.45 -9.92 -13.11
CA PHE A 650 -25.61 -10.61 -13.66
C PHE A 650 -25.13 -11.80 -14.50
N THR A 651 -25.17 -13.00 -13.94
CA THR A 651 -24.72 -14.21 -14.64
C THR A 651 -25.88 -15.18 -14.81
N LEU A 652 -26.14 -15.66 -16.03
CA LEU A 652 -27.30 -16.55 -16.31
C LEU A 652 -28.64 -15.92 -15.88
N VAL A 653 -28.78 -14.60 -16.05
CA VAL A 653 -29.99 -13.87 -15.69
C VAL A 653 -30.92 -13.78 -16.90
N ASN A 654 -32.17 -14.20 -16.71
CA ASN A 654 -33.24 -13.99 -17.67
C ASN A 654 -34.07 -12.78 -17.25
N PHE A 655 -33.91 -11.66 -17.95
CA PHE A 655 -34.60 -10.40 -17.72
C PHE A 655 -35.98 -10.42 -18.37
N THR A 656 -37.01 -10.14 -17.56
CA THR A 656 -38.34 -9.81 -18.09
C THR A 656 -38.38 -8.39 -18.64
N ASN A 657 -37.70 -7.46 -17.96
CA ASN A 657 -37.50 -6.07 -18.35
C ASN A 657 -36.15 -5.58 -17.81
N PHE A 658 -35.61 -4.50 -18.38
CA PHE A 658 -34.44 -3.84 -17.81
C PHE A 658 -34.76 -3.28 -16.40
N PRO A 659 -33.92 -3.50 -15.37
CA PRO A 659 -34.22 -3.15 -13.99
C PRO A 659 -34.45 -1.64 -13.78
N ALA A 660 -35.59 -1.25 -13.20
CA ALA A 660 -35.86 0.15 -12.87
C ALA A 660 -34.95 0.67 -11.75
N ALA A 661 -34.51 -0.21 -10.86
CA ALA A 661 -33.65 0.12 -9.73
C ALA A 661 -32.27 0.66 -10.12
N ILE A 662 -31.69 0.19 -11.24
CA ILE A 662 -30.39 0.65 -11.75
C ILE A 662 -30.54 1.74 -12.81
N MET A 663 -31.77 2.23 -13.02
CA MET A 663 -32.10 3.44 -13.78
C MET A 663 -32.31 4.62 -12.83
N GLN A 664 -31.47 4.71 -11.80
CA GLN A 664 -31.46 5.74 -10.75
C GLN A 664 -30.01 6.20 -10.53
N PRO A 665 -29.77 7.34 -9.85
CA PRO A 665 -28.41 7.74 -9.48
C PRO A 665 -27.71 6.63 -8.69
N LEU A 666 -26.63 6.09 -9.26
CA LEU A 666 -25.89 4.98 -8.69
C LEU A 666 -25.05 5.40 -7.49
N PRO A 667 -24.68 4.45 -6.60
CA PRO A 667 -23.71 4.72 -5.55
C PRO A 667 -22.36 5.19 -6.07
N PRO A 668 -21.64 6.06 -5.32
CA PRO A 668 -20.47 6.76 -5.82
C PRO A 668 -19.26 5.85 -6.13
N MET A 669 -19.19 4.67 -5.51
CA MET A 669 -18.13 3.69 -5.77
C MET A 669 -18.52 2.65 -6.83
N LEU A 670 -19.79 2.61 -7.26
CA LEU A 670 -20.28 1.62 -8.22
C LEU A 670 -19.72 1.93 -9.61
N SER A 671 -18.60 1.31 -9.94
CA SER A 671 -17.87 1.52 -11.19
C SER A 671 -17.86 0.29 -12.10
N ASP A 672 -18.29 -0.86 -11.58
CA ASP A 672 -18.17 -2.16 -12.23
C ASP A 672 -19.55 -2.82 -12.36
N ILE A 673 -19.98 -3.04 -13.60
CA ILE A 673 -21.22 -3.76 -13.90
C ILE A 673 -20.93 -4.83 -14.95
N GLU A 674 -21.25 -6.07 -14.62
CA GLU A 674 -20.95 -7.21 -15.46
C GLU A 674 -22.22 -8.02 -15.76
N CYS A 675 -22.45 -8.30 -17.03
CA CYS A 675 -23.51 -9.19 -17.51
C CYS A 675 -22.86 -10.31 -18.32
N SER A 676 -23.20 -11.56 -18.00
CA SER A 676 -22.72 -12.72 -18.73
C SER A 676 -23.82 -13.76 -18.95
N HIS A 677 -23.98 -14.23 -20.18
CA HIS A 677 -24.96 -15.25 -20.56
C HIS A 677 -26.39 -14.85 -20.19
N THR A 678 -26.84 -13.70 -20.69
CA THR A 678 -28.17 -13.15 -20.43
C THR A 678 -28.99 -13.05 -21.72
N ASN A 679 -30.27 -12.73 -21.61
CA ASN A 679 -31.15 -12.52 -22.77
C ASN A 679 -31.25 -11.04 -23.22
N LEU A 680 -30.33 -10.17 -22.80
CA LEU A 680 -30.36 -8.73 -23.08
C LEU A 680 -29.92 -8.39 -24.52
N ASP A 681 -30.90 -8.20 -25.41
CA ASP A 681 -30.64 -7.84 -26.81
C ASP A 681 -30.33 -6.35 -27.06
N SER A 682 -30.56 -5.49 -26.07
CA SER A 682 -30.41 -4.04 -26.17
C SER A 682 -30.25 -3.39 -24.78
N LEU A 683 -29.69 -2.17 -24.76
CA LEU A 683 -29.60 -1.33 -23.56
C LEU A 683 -30.48 -0.07 -23.69
N PRO A 684 -30.99 0.50 -22.59
CA PRO A 684 -31.71 1.78 -22.62
C PRO A 684 -30.88 2.90 -23.24
N THR A 685 -31.49 3.72 -24.10
CA THR A 685 -30.77 4.77 -24.85
C THR A 685 -30.26 5.92 -23.97
N ASN A 686 -30.84 6.10 -22.79
CA ASN A 686 -30.48 7.13 -21.82
C ASN A 686 -29.70 6.58 -20.62
N LEU A 687 -29.08 5.41 -20.75
CA LEU A 687 -28.34 4.77 -19.67
C LEU A 687 -27.17 5.64 -19.16
N HIS A 688 -26.51 6.36 -20.07
CA HIS A 688 -25.43 7.31 -19.77
C HIS A 688 -25.82 8.42 -18.80
N GLU A 689 -27.12 8.76 -18.68
CA GLU A 689 -27.59 9.77 -17.73
C GLU A 689 -27.56 9.26 -16.27
N TYR A 690 -27.59 7.94 -16.07
CA TYR A 690 -27.66 7.30 -14.75
C TYR A 690 -26.34 6.61 -14.37
N TRP A 691 -25.68 5.97 -15.33
CA TRP A 691 -24.46 5.19 -15.11
C TRP A 691 -23.20 6.06 -15.22
N THR A 692 -23.21 7.22 -14.53
CA THR A 692 -22.13 8.22 -14.64
C THR A 692 -20.83 7.79 -13.98
N THR A 693 -20.86 6.77 -13.10
CA THR A 693 -19.69 6.26 -12.37
C THR A 693 -19.14 4.96 -12.95
N VAL A 694 -19.86 4.34 -13.89
CA VAL A 694 -19.50 3.03 -14.47
C VAL A 694 -18.35 3.19 -15.44
N SER A 695 -17.22 2.57 -15.11
CA SER A 695 -16.00 2.57 -15.92
C SER A 695 -15.60 1.18 -16.42
N VAL A 696 -16.08 0.12 -15.78
CA VAL A 696 -15.91 -1.28 -16.21
C VAL A 696 -17.29 -1.81 -16.57
N LEU A 697 -17.46 -2.24 -17.82
CA LEU A 697 -18.72 -2.76 -18.31
C LEU A 697 -18.48 -4.02 -19.14
N TYR A 698 -19.00 -5.14 -18.66
CA TYR A 698 -19.03 -6.38 -19.42
C TYR A 698 -20.46 -6.72 -19.80
N MET A 699 -20.68 -7.00 -21.08
CA MET A 699 -21.95 -7.44 -21.65
C MET A 699 -21.67 -8.68 -22.51
N GLU A 700 -21.20 -9.75 -21.89
CA GLU A 700 -20.74 -10.95 -22.56
C GLU A 700 -21.90 -11.92 -22.81
N PHE A 701 -21.99 -12.49 -24.00
CA PHE A 701 -23.04 -13.46 -24.34
C PHE A 701 -24.46 -12.96 -23.98
N CYS A 702 -24.76 -11.69 -24.26
CA CYS A 702 -26.04 -11.04 -23.93
C CYS A 702 -27.06 -11.05 -25.07
N HIS A 703 -26.67 -11.45 -26.29
CA HIS A 703 -27.47 -11.42 -27.54
C HIS A 703 -27.58 -10.03 -28.20
N LEU A 704 -26.64 -9.11 -27.90
CA LEU A 704 -26.58 -7.80 -28.57
C LEU A 704 -26.34 -7.97 -30.07
N ASN A 705 -27.06 -7.22 -30.91
CA ASN A 705 -26.89 -7.27 -32.37
C ASN A 705 -26.06 -6.11 -32.94
N GLU A 706 -25.88 -5.08 -32.14
CA GLU A 706 -25.13 -3.86 -32.44
C GLU A 706 -24.51 -3.29 -31.15
N ILE A 707 -23.46 -2.47 -31.29
CA ILE A 707 -22.90 -1.73 -30.16
C ILE A 707 -23.96 -0.71 -29.68
N PRO A 708 -24.40 -0.74 -28.41
CA PRO A 708 -25.42 0.19 -27.93
C PRO A 708 -24.95 1.66 -28.00
N THR A 709 -25.76 2.53 -28.61
CA THR A 709 -25.39 3.94 -28.82
C THR A 709 -25.17 4.72 -27.53
N THR A 710 -25.75 4.29 -26.41
CA THR A 710 -25.52 4.95 -25.11
C THR A 710 -24.07 4.85 -24.64
N LEU A 711 -23.30 3.87 -25.11
CA LEU A 711 -21.92 3.65 -24.68
C LEU A 711 -20.97 4.75 -25.17
N THR A 712 -21.30 5.43 -26.27
CA THR A 712 -20.46 6.53 -26.81
C THR A 712 -20.47 7.77 -25.92
N GLN A 713 -21.41 7.85 -24.97
CA GLN A 713 -21.57 8.98 -24.06
C GLN A 713 -21.15 8.65 -22.61
N MET A 714 -20.68 7.43 -22.37
CA MET A 714 -20.24 6.97 -21.05
C MET A 714 -18.72 7.07 -20.94
N GLU A 715 -18.16 7.23 -19.73
CA GLU A 715 -16.71 7.27 -19.50
C GLU A 715 -16.15 5.86 -19.22
N ILE A 716 -16.34 4.94 -20.18
CA ILE A 716 -15.92 3.53 -20.04
C ILE A 716 -14.40 3.43 -20.25
N TYR A 717 -13.74 2.67 -19.38
CA TYR A 717 -12.31 2.36 -19.39
C TYR A 717 -12.05 0.93 -19.88
N ASP A 718 -12.84 -0.03 -19.40
CA ASP A 718 -12.75 -1.45 -19.76
C ASP A 718 -14.11 -1.94 -20.25
N LEU A 719 -14.16 -2.41 -21.49
CA LEU A 719 -15.38 -2.83 -22.17
C LEU A 719 -15.21 -4.24 -22.73
N SER A 720 -16.13 -5.13 -22.38
CA SER A 720 -16.28 -6.43 -23.05
C SER A 720 -17.66 -6.57 -23.66
N LEU A 721 -17.72 -6.78 -24.97
CA LEU A 721 -18.92 -7.13 -25.71
C LEU A 721 -18.79 -8.54 -26.34
N MET A 722 -17.90 -9.36 -25.80
CA MET A 722 -17.59 -10.69 -26.32
C MET A 722 -18.82 -11.60 -26.44
N GLY A 723 -18.84 -12.44 -27.47
CA GLY A 723 -19.79 -13.54 -27.62
C GLY A 723 -21.23 -13.10 -27.89
N ASN A 724 -21.42 -11.89 -28.43
CA ASN A 724 -22.71 -11.39 -28.86
C ASN A 724 -22.98 -11.77 -30.33
N ASN A 725 -23.91 -11.06 -30.96
CA ASN A 725 -24.27 -11.20 -32.36
C ASN A 725 -24.02 -9.88 -33.11
N ILE A 726 -22.97 -9.14 -32.71
CA ILE A 726 -22.68 -7.81 -33.27
C ILE A 726 -22.15 -8.00 -34.69
N SER A 727 -22.87 -7.40 -35.64
CA SER A 727 -22.54 -7.48 -37.08
C SER A 727 -22.00 -6.18 -37.65
N ASN A 728 -22.23 -5.06 -36.97
CA ASN A 728 -21.77 -3.73 -37.38
C ASN A 728 -20.96 -3.09 -36.26
N MET A 729 -19.69 -2.80 -36.54
CA MET A 729 -18.72 -2.19 -35.61
C MET A 729 -18.50 -0.69 -35.85
N SER A 730 -19.33 -0.03 -36.66
CA SER A 730 -19.13 1.39 -37.01
C SER A 730 -19.06 2.32 -35.80
N LEU A 731 -19.83 2.03 -34.74
CA LEU A 731 -19.85 2.83 -33.51
C LEU A 731 -18.60 2.70 -32.66
N LEU A 732 -17.73 1.73 -32.93
CA LEU A 732 -16.44 1.60 -32.22
C LEU A 732 -15.57 2.85 -32.39
N VAL A 733 -15.72 3.55 -33.51
CA VAL A 733 -14.99 4.78 -33.85
C VAL A 733 -15.48 6.00 -33.05
N GLU A 734 -16.71 5.94 -32.52
CA GLU A 734 -17.35 7.01 -31.74
C GLU A 734 -17.20 6.82 -30.22
N MET A 735 -16.41 5.83 -29.79
CA MET A 735 -16.22 5.51 -28.38
C MET A 735 -15.45 6.61 -27.61
N PRO A 736 -15.65 6.71 -26.29
CA PRO A 736 -15.07 7.75 -25.44
C PRO A 736 -13.54 7.63 -25.27
N PRO A 737 -12.83 8.77 -25.04
CA PRO A 737 -11.38 8.84 -24.85
C PRO A 737 -10.77 8.03 -23.73
N THR A 738 -11.60 7.56 -22.82
CA THR A 738 -11.20 6.77 -21.67
C THR A 738 -11.00 5.29 -22.01
N LEU A 739 -11.52 4.81 -23.15
CA LEU A 739 -11.55 3.40 -23.51
C LEU A 739 -10.14 2.86 -23.75
N SER A 740 -9.70 1.92 -22.91
CA SER A 740 -8.34 1.38 -22.91
C SER A 740 -8.30 -0.13 -23.14
N PHE A 741 -9.28 -0.86 -22.62
CA PHE A 741 -9.40 -2.31 -22.81
C PHE A 741 -10.71 -2.61 -23.53
N VAL A 742 -10.61 -3.41 -24.59
CA VAL A 742 -11.75 -3.77 -25.43
C VAL A 742 -11.70 -5.26 -25.76
N SER A 743 -12.80 -5.97 -25.51
CA SER A 743 -12.99 -7.37 -25.93
C SER A 743 -14.21 -7.49 -26.82
N LEU A 744 -14.01 -7.97 -28.05
CA LEU A 744 -15.05 -8.22 -29.07
C LEU A 744 -15.00 -9.66 -29.58
N ASP A 745 -14.37 -10.55 -28.81
CA ASP A 745 -14.10 -11.92 -29.19
C ASP A 745 -15.40 -12.67 -29.53
N PHE A 746 -15.31 -13.65 -30.43
CA PHE A 746 -16.43 -14.51 -30.84
C PHE A 746 -17.64 -13.82 -31.51
N ASP A 747 -17.59 -12.51 -31.78
CA ASP A 747 -18.65 -11.84 -32.55
C ASP A 747 -18.62 -12.24 -34.05
N PRO A 748 -19.77 -12.30 -34.73
CA PRO A 748 -19.87 -12.72 -36.14
C PRO A 748 -19.38 -11.65 -37.13
N THR A 749 -18.87 -10.52 -36.65
CA THR A 749 -18.36 -9.45 -37.49
C THR A 749 -17.18 -9.94 -38.33
N ARG A 750 -17.22 -9.63 -39.64
CA ARG A 750 -16.16 -9.97 -40.60
C ARG A 750 -15.26 -8.81 -41.00
N ARG A 751 -15.67 -7.58 -40.70
CA ARG A 751 -14.94 -6.36 -41.05
C ARG A 751 -14.99 -5.37 -39.91
N LEU A 752 -13.81 -4.89 -39.53
CA LEU A 752 -13.65 -3.75 -38.64
C LEU A 752 -13.83 -2.44 -39.43
N PRO A 753 -14.02 -1.29 -38.75
CA PRO A 753 -14.04 0.00 -39.41
C PRO A 753 -12.75 0.25 -40.20
N ASP A 754 -12.84 0.91 -41.35
CA ASP A 754 -11.66 1.17 -42.21
C ASP A 754 -10.66 2.14 -41.56
N SER A 755 -11.12 3.00 -40.65
CA SER A 755 -10.30 4.02 -39.98
C SER A 755 -10.76 4.26 -38.55
N MET A 756 -9.80 4.53 -37.66
CA MET A 756 -10.07 4.99 -36.30
C MET A 756 -9.85 6.50 -36.21
N THR A 757 -10.84 7.26 -35.76
CA THR A 757 -10.72 8.72 -35.55
C THR A 757 -10.36 9.09 -34.12
N LEU A 758 -10.11 8.09 -33.27
CA LEU A 758 -9.79 8.30 -31.86
C LEU A 758 -8.38 8.91 -31.73
N PRO A 759 -8.20 10.03 -31.00
CA PRO A 759 -6.90 10.68 -30.83
C PRO A 759 -5.94 9.96 -29.87
N TYR A 760 -6.24 8.72 -29.47
CA TYR A 760 -5.52 7.95 -28.45
C TYR A 760 -5.46 6.47 -28.86
N SER A 761 -4.50 5.74 -28.27
CA SER A 761 -4.31 4.30 -28.53
C SER A 761 -5.06 3.45 -27.51
N ILE A 762 -5.77 2.42 -27.99
CA ILE A 762 -6.34 1.36 -27.15
C ILE A 762 -5.18 0.51 -26.62
N LEU A 763 -5.14 0.25 -25.31
CA LEU A 763 -4.06 -0.51 -24.70
C LEU A 763 -4.13 -1.99 -25.11
N VAL A 764 -5.31 -2.60 -25.00
CA VAL A 764 -5.53 -3.97 -25.47
C VAL A 764 -6.86 -4.06 -26.19
N ILE A 765 -6.83 -4.67 -27.37
CA ILE A 765 -8.03 -5.11 -28.08
C ILE A 765 -7.98 -6.62 -28.31
N ALA A 766 -9.02 -7.32 -27.87
CA ALA A 766 -9.17 -8.76 -28.08
C ALA A 766 -10.24 -9.02 -29.16
N LEU A 767 -9.82 -9.74 -30.19
CA LEU A 767 -10.55 -10.06 -31.42
C LEU A 767 -10.43 -11.56 -31.74
N GLU A 768 -10.26 -12.37 -30.70
CA GLU A 768 -10.03 -13.80 -30.82
C GLU A 768 -11.28 -14.49 -31.39
N TYR A 769 -11.04 -15.55 -32.17
CA TYR A 769 -12.08 -16.37 -32.80
C TYR A 769 -13.11 -15.60 -33.65
N MET A 770 -12.74 -14.43 -34.17
CA MET A 770 -13.52 -13.71 -35.17
C MET A 770 -13.15 -14.16 -36.59
N GLU A 771 -14.09 -14.12 -37.54
CA GLU A 771 -13.84 -14.41 -38.96
C GLU A 771 -13.50 -13.15 -39.76
N LEU A 772 -12.48 -12.40 -39.33
CA LEU A 772 -12.10 -11.15 -40.01
C LEU A 772 -11.50 -11.43 -41.40
N GLU A 773 -12.02 -10.75 -42.43
CA GLU A 773 -11.52 -10.88 -43.81
C GLU A 773 -10.22 -10.10 -44.02
N GLU A 774 -10.12 -8.92 -43.40
CA GLU A 774 -8.98 -8.01 -43.51
C GLU A 774 -8.70 -7.35 -42.16
N ILE A 775 -7.42 -7.06 -41.90
CA ILE A 775 -6.97 -6.34 -40.70
C ILE A 775 -6.65 -4.90 -41.09
N PRO A 776 -7.38 -3.90 -40.58
CA PRO A 776 -7.17 -2.52 -40.95
C PRO A 776 -5.88 -1.96 -40.34
N ASP A 777 -5.24 -1.01 -41.03
CA ASP A 777 -3.96 -0.42 -40.62
C ASP A 777 -4.02 0.24 -39.23
N TRP A 778 -5.18 0.81 -38.87
CA TRP A 778 -5.36 1.47 -37.58
C TRP A 778 -5.15 0.53 -36.40
N LEU A 779 -5.35 -0.78 -36.58
CA LEU A 779 -5.10 -1.75 -35.51
C LEU A 779 -3.62 -1.72 -35.10
N ARG A 780 -2.70 -1.40 -36.01
CA ARG A 780 -1.26 -1.31 -35.73
C ARG A 780 -0.85 0.08 -35.23
N THR A 781 -1.57 1.13 -35.60
CA THR A 781 -1.20 2.52 -35.27
C THR A 781 -1.91 3.07 -34.05
N ASN A 782 -3.09 2.55 -33.72
CA ASN A 782 -3.97 3.05 -32.65
C ASN A 782 -4.25 1.97 -31.59
N THR A 783 -3.48 0.87 -31.58
CA THR A 783 -3.51 -0.09 -30.47
C THR A 783 -2.12 -0.49 -30.05
N GLU A 784 -1.96 -0.79 -28.76
CA GLU A 784 -0.68 -1.20 -28.18
C GLU A 784 -0.50 -2.73 -28.19
N LEU A 785 -1.61 -3.47 -28.13
CA LEU A 785 -1.68 -4.92 -28.21
C LEU A 785 -3.02 -5.33 -28.82
N ALA A 786 -2.97 -6.14 -29.88
CA ALA A 786 -4.14 -6.73 -30.51
C ALA A 786 -4.03 -8.27 -30.48
N LEU A 787 -5.00 -8.93 -29.86
CA LEU A 787 -5.06 -10.39 -29.75
C LEU A 787 -6.02 -10.95 -30.81
N LEU A 788 -5.51 -11.78 -31.73
CA LEU A 788 -6.24 -12.30 -32.88
C LEU A 788 -6.18 -13.83 -32.94
N TYR A 789 -5.95 -14.50 -31.82
CA TYR A 789 -5.87 -15.95 -31.80
C TYR A 789 -7.11 -16.59 -32.42
N GLY A 790 -6.91 -17.60 -33.28
CA GLY A 790 -8.02 -18.34 -33.90
C GLY A 790 -8.75 -17.57 -35.02
N ASN A 791 -8.21 -16.42 -35.44
CA ASN A 791 -8.69 -15.66 -36.59
C ASN A 791 -8.11 -16.21 -37.91
N PRO A 792 -8.86 -16.26 -39.02
CA PRO A 792 -8.35 -16.70 -40.34
C PRO A 792 -7.10 -15.95 -40.81
N TYR A 793 -6.95 -14.67 -40.45
CA TYR A 793 -5.73 -13.90 -40.71
C TYR A 793 -4.47 -14.58 -40.16
N CYS A 794 -4.58 -15.20 -38.98
CA CYS A 794 -3.48 -15.88 -38.31
C CYS A 794 -3.17 -17.27 -38.88
N ASP A 795 -4.05 -17.86 -39.69
CA ASP A 795 -3.78 -19.12 -40.39
C ASP A 795 -2.73 -18.94 -41.50
N GLU A 796 -2.72 -17.77 -42.15
CA GLU A 796 -1.74 -17.41 -43.17
C GLU A 796 -0.48 -16.75 -42.58
N ASN A 797 -0.61 -16.06 -41.43
CA ASN A 797 0.47 -15.35 -40.73
C ASN A 797 0.63 -15.83 -39.28
N LEU A 798 1.21 -17.02 -39.10
CA LEU A 798 1.38 -17.68 -37.79
C LEU A 798 2.39 -17.02 -36.83
N THR A 799 3.05 -15.93 -37.24
CA THR A 799 4.06 -15.25 -36.42
C THR A 799 3.50 -14.00 -35.77
N ASP A 800 3.69 -13.88 -34.46
CA ASP A 800 3.40 -12.65 -33.74
C ASP A 800 4.19 -11.47 -34.31
N GLU A 801 3.51 -10.36 -34.56
CA GLU A 801 4.11 -9.08 -34.88
C GLU A 801 4.30 -8.26 -33.59
N ALA A 802 4.80 -7.02 -33.71
CA ALA A 802 4.98 -6.15 -32.55
C ALA A 802 3.66 -5.93 -31.78
N VAL A 803 2.60 -5.52 -32.49
CA VAL A 803 1.28 -5.17 -31.92
C VAL A 803 0.28 -6.32 -32.05
N VAL A 804 0.20 -6.96 -33.22
CA VAL A 804 -0.75 -8.03 -33.50
C VAL A 804 -0.18 -9.38 -33.07
N LYS A 805 -0.88 -10.09 -32.19
CA LYS A 805 -0.50 -11.41 -31.71
C LYS A 805 -1.48 -12.46 -32.20
N CYS A 806 -0.94 -13.49 -32.84
CA CYS A 806 -1.67 -14.63 -33.37
C CYS A 806 -1.51 -15.88 -32.49
N VAL A 807 -0.46 -15.94 -31.68
CA VAL A 807 -0.16 -17.07 -30.78
C VAL A 807 -0.52 -16.74 -29.33
N MET A 808 -0.26 -15.50 -28.90
CA MET A 808 -0.68 -15.01 -27.59
C MET A 808 -2.22 -14.96 -27.51
N ARG A 809 -2.76 -15.43 -26.38
CA ARG A 809 -4.18 -15.38 -26.04
C ARG A 809 -4.37 -14.56 -24.77
N ASP A 810 -5.56 -14.01 -24.59
CA ASP A 810 -5.98 -13.61 -23.25
C ASP A 810 -5.97 -14.86 -22.34
N GLU A 811 -5.26 -14.79 -21.22
CA GLU A 811 -5.16 -15.90 -20.27
C GLU A 811 -6.53 -16.35 -19.75
N ARG A 812 -7.55 -15.48 -19.81
CA ARG A 812 -8.93 -15.83 -19.41
C ARG A 812 -9.70 -16.57 -20.50
N GLY A 813 -9.24 -16.57 -21.76
CA GLY A 813 -9.60 -17.47 -22.88
C GLY A 813 -11.09 -17.69 -23.25
N GLY A 814 -12.04 -17.17 -22.47
CA GLY A 814 -13.48 -17.43 -22.55
C GLY A 814 -14.35 -16.28 -22.01
N GLY A 815 -13.78 -15.08 -21.88
CA GLY A 815 -14.43 -13.89 -21.34
C GLY A 815 -13.54 -13.14 -20.34
N LYS A 816 -13.79 -11.85 -20.13
CA LYS A 816 -13.22 -11.08 -19.00
C LYS A 816 -13.79 -11.60 -17.68
N LEU A 817 -15.05 -12.02 -17.66
CA LEU A 817 -15.69 -12.69 -16.54
C LEU A 817 -15.37 -14.19 -16.58
N PRO A 818 -14.78 -14.79 -15.52
CA PRO A 818 -14.45 -16.22 -15.49
C PRO A 818 -15.70 -17.07 -15.26
N PHE A 819 -16.52 -17.23 -16.31
CA PHE A 819 -17.87 -17.77 -16.24
C PHE A 819 -17.95 -19.15 -15.56
N GLU A 820 -17.09 -20.08 -15.95
CA GLU A 820 -17.08 -21.43 -15.37
C GLU A 820 -16.66 -21.42 -13.90
N PHE A 821 -15.76 -20.52 -13.50
CA PHE A 821 -15.39 -20.35 -12.09
C PHE A 821 -16.58 -19.82 -11.28
N VAL A 822 -17.22 -18.74 -11.74
CA VAL A 822 -18.40 -18.14 -11.09
C VAL A 822 -19.52 -19.18 -10.97
N LYS A 823 -19.82 -19.92 -12.03
CA LYS A 823 -20.85 -20.96 -12.04
C LYS A 823 -20.56 -22.09 -11.05
N GLN A 824 -19.30 -22.47 -10.86
CA GLN A 824 -18.90 -23.50 -9.90
C GLN A 824 -19.07 -23.05 -8.44
N GLN A 825 -19.00 -21.75 -8.15
CA GLN A 825 -19.16 -21.23 -6.79
C GLN A 825 -20.58 -21.37 -6.24
N TYR A 826 -21.58 -21.54 -7.11
CA TYR A 826 -22.98 -21.61 -6.73
C TYR A 826 -23.64 -22.85 -7.34
N PRO A 827 -23.39 -24.02 -6.75
CA PRO A 827 -24.08 -25.23 -7.15
C PRO A 827 -25.55 -25.15 -6.72
N LEU A 828 -26.41 -25.88 -7.45
CA LEU A 828 -27.83 -26.05 -7.14
C LEU A 828 -28.07 -26.33 -5.64
#